data_AF-A0A1T4R085-F1
#
_entry.id   AF-A0A1T4R085-F1
#
_cell.length_a   1.000
_cell.length_b   1.000
_cell.length_c   1.000
_cell.angle_alpha   90.00
_cell.angle_beta   90.00
_cell.angle_gamma   90.00
#
_symmetry.space_group_name_H-M   'P 1'
#
loop_
_entity.id
_entity.type
_entity.pdbx_description
1 polymer ?
#
loop_
_entity_poly.entity_id
_entity_poly.type
_entity_poly.pdbx_seq_one_letter_code
_entity_poly.pdbx_strand_id
1 'polypeptide(L)'
;MNYYYYPLCSKEFTFENIFSSESVSPPKVYELRGFGTDFFFKIESFHHDEMIVLYNKAPKYSVIESTSNFSKFILKVSEEAIDLKKIIFVSEGIIGYPSTIYLNKNNFELLFFSEKELITFCLKSEVSLLTKGYKKYKNNFKVIDEEDCVYFDTSSLMQIEINSTEINETIDSDRKFNFFKGFCYGLATGLLKSGSKMEMLLKRSLQDITNSFAEFKNRMDHENRWDSGRVGSSKKIERDIFRTFSDRVLDAIQYAESSFNSYLPGESYSEKLLNKYIHKKLESEGYTNEEIEQFLRFKKMEELLLGSNFLSTVKTNYLKSESNNPSIYFEILRDVIKRYSIPRNYSSDSERLSKDSLTDQFKKTIFDLSKTVESGVKKVSINSDLNLSGISYNNVRNEVSIQVPFKDLEQSTLNEYLIVLNVILQNPKRRKGEARKEEILHIVDNVASGISKSVDGKNTSLYQYLNGEINEYDSNKVHSIVMKNFIAFSFNSDSIEKLENYLNAKALDLKWMAFSFWCCFNGFANISGNFVSIFFDENSSSGDYVDQFVNECYFNGEYLSNDRIEDNPANSDIPQQLDNNHREKVVFEKYIEGKFKLSLAQFQEVLKLGSKEKMVEELKSRYRISKKDGLKLMTHVDEAFNNLSLF
;
A
#
# COMPACT_ATOMS: atom_id res chain seq x y z
N MET A 1 -19.01 -23.99 8.30
CA MET A 1 -17.61 -23.57 8.14
C MET A 1 -16.78 -24.32 9.16
N ASN A 2 -15.83 -25.11 8.67
CA ASN A 2 -14.82 -25.73 9.53
C ASN A 2 -13.73 -24.70 9.84
N TYR A 3 -13.15 -24.81 11.01
CA TYR A 3 -12.08 -23.93 11.47
C TYR A 3 -10.91 -24.76 11.97
N TYR A 4 -9.72 -24.22 11.79
CA TYR A 4 -8.49 -24.72 12.39
C TYR A 4 -7.92 -23.70 13.37
N TYR A 5 -7.13 -24.19 14.32
CA TYR A 5 -6.59 -23.40 15.42
C TYR A 5 -5.06 -23.50 15.39
N TYR A 6 -4.39 -22.37 15.58
CA TYR A 6 -2.94 -22.27 15.63
C TYR A 6 -2.51 -21.58 16.93
N PRO A 7 -1.83 -22.27 17.85
CA PRO A 7 -1.36 -21.66 19.09
C PRO A 7 -0.24 -20.67 18.77
N LEU A 8 -0.29 -19.49 19.39
CA LEU A 8 0.66 -18.41 19.18
C LEU A 8 1.15 -17.87 20.52
N CYS A 9 2.38 -17.38 20.55
CA CYS A 9 2.85 -16.57 21.65
C CYS A 9 3.53 -15.30 21.13
N SER A 10 3.54 -14.26 21.96
CA SER A 10 4.31 -13.07 21.67
C SER A 10 4.89 -12.45 22.91
N LYS A 11 6.03 -11.78 22.74
CA LYS A 11 6.61 -10.97 23.80
C LYS A 11 5.87 -9.63 23.85
N GLU A 12 5.58 -9.17 25.06
CA GLU A 12 5.01 -7.84 25.33
C GLU A 12 3.65 -7.57 24.67
N PHE A 13 2.87 -8.58 24.27
CA PHE A 13 1.59 -8.43 23.58
C PHE A 13 1.70 -7.64 22.25
N THR A 14 2.76 -7.85 21.48
CA THR A 14 2.89 -7.27 20.14
C THR A 14 2.78 -8.36 19.08
N PHE A 15 1.94 -8.14 18.06
CA PHE A 15 1.79 -9.04 16.90
C PHE A 15 2.39 -8.41 15.65
N GLU A 16 3.57 -7.80 15.82
CA GLU A 16 4.29 -7.17 14.70
C GLU A 16 4.62 -8.18 13.61
N ASN A 17 4.90 -9.43 13.97
CA ASN A 17 5.17 -10.51 13.02
C ASN A 17 3.98 -10.84 12.11
N ILE A 18 2.76 -10.78 12.64
CA ILE A 18 1.52 -11.12 11.92
C ILE A 18 0.94 -9.89 11.24
N PHE A 19 0.67 -8.81 11.98
CA PHE A 19 -0.07 -7.65 11.46
C PHE A 19 0.78 -6.68 10.63
N SER A 20 2.12 -6.81 10.62
CA SER A 20 2.92 -6.08 9.63
C SER A 20 2.70 -6.64 8.21
N SER A 21 2.49 -7.95 8.09
CA SER A 21 2.36 -8.67 6.82
C SER A 21 0.94 -9.17 6.50
N GLU A 22 0.03 -9.08 7.48
CA GLU A 22 -1.32 -9.66 7.47
C GLU A 22 -1.29 -11.15 7.06
N SER A 23 -0.34 -11.90 7.64
CA SER A 23 -0.12 -13.29 7.29
C SER A 23 0.54 -14.08 8.44
N VAL A 24 0.40 -15.39 8.40
CA VAL A 24 1.16 -16.34 9.21
C VAL A 24 1.83 -17.34 8.29
N SER A 25 3.16 -17.44 8.38
CA SER A 25 3.97 -18.38 7.59
C SER A 25 4.54 -19.48 8.49
N PRO A 26 5.09 -20.58 7.92
CA PRO A 26 5.96 -21.47 8.66
C PRO A 26 7.12 -20.71 9.32
N PRO A 27 7.58 -21.09 10.54
CA PRO A 27 8.61 -20.36 11.27
C PRO A 27 9.87 -20.03 10.45
N LYS A 28 10.40 -21.00 9.70
CA LYS A 28 11.61 -20.83 8.87
C LYS A 28 11.43 -19.80 7.74
N VAL A 29 10.19 -19.54 7.29
CA VAL A 29 9.91 -18.54 6.25
C VAL A 29 10.16 -17.12 6.76
N TYR A 30 9.95 -16.82 8.04
CA TYR A 30 10.19 -15.48 8.60
C TYR A 30 11.64 -15.05 8.44
N GLU A 31 12.59 -15.95 8.71
CA GLU A 31 14.03 -15.69 8.59
C GLU A 31 14.46 -15.46 7.13
N LEU A 32 13.81 -16.17 6.19
CA LEU A 32 14.27 -16.23 4.80
C LEU A 32 13.52 -15.28 3.86
N ARG A 33 12.29 -14.86 4.18
CA ARG A 33 11.46 -14.07 3.25
C ARG A 33 11.99 -12.66 2.98
N GLY A 34 12.79 -12.10 3.90
CA GLY A 34 13.50 -10.84 3.70
C GLY A 34 12.67 -9.57 3.91
N PHE A 35 11.47 -9.68 4.49
CA PHE A 35 10.58 -8.56 4.84
C PHE A 35 9.85 -8.82 6.16
N GLY A 36 9.27 -7.77 6.78
CA GLY A 36 8.57 -7.89 8.06
C GLY A 36 9.51 -8.24 9.22
N THR A 37 9.04 -9.01 10.22
CA THR A 37 9.90 -9.58 11.27
C THR A 37 10.58 -10.86 10.79
N ASP A 38 11.77 -11.15 11.33
CA ASP A 38 12.63 -12.31 10.98
C ASP A 38 12.58 -13.39 12.04
N PHE A 39 11.95 -13.10 13.16
CA PHE A 39 11.70 -14.05 14.21
C PHE A 39 10.23 -14.45 14.23
N PHE A 40 10.02 -15.70 14.64
CA PHE A 40 8.75 -16.24 15.06
C PHE A 40 8.93 -16.86 16.44
N PHE A 41 8.06 -16.51 17.40
CA PHE A 41 8.16 -17.09 18.73
C PHE A 41 7.56 -18.49 18.73
N LYS A 42 8.46 -19.48 18.75
CA LYS A 42 8.09 -20.89 18.66
C LYS A 42 7.67 -21.44 20.03
N ILE A 43 6.62 -22.25 20.02
CA ILE A 43 6.20 -23.11 21.12
C ILE A 43 6.68 -24.51 20.73
N GLU A 44 7.85 -24.94 21.23
CA GLU A 44 8.56 -26.13 20.72
C GLU A 44 7.68 -27.37 20.58
N SER A 45 6.80 -27.63 21.55
CA SER A 45 5.91 -28.80 21.52
C SER A 45 4.73 -28.70 20.56
N PHE A 46 4.44 -27.53 19.99
CA PHE A 46 3.24 -27.26 19.18
C PHE A 46 3.55 -26.75 17.77
N HIS A 47 4.82 -26.50 17.44
CA HIS A 47 5.24 -25.91 16.18
C HIS A 47 6.30 -26.75 15.47
N HIS A 48 6.27 -26.70 14.16
CA HIS A 48 7.28 -27.28 13.27
C HIS A 48 7.96 -26.15 12.49
N ASP A 49 9.25 -26.26 12.16
CA ASP A 49 9.97 -25.15 11.54
C ASP A 49 9.52 -24.89 10.10
N GLU A 50 9.12 -25.94 9.38
CA GLU A 50 8.83 -25.91 7.94
C GLU A 50 7.34 -25.94 7.59
N MET A 51 6.45 -26.01 8.60
CA MET A 51 4.99 -25.94 8.37
C MET A 51 4.26 -25.26 9.52
N ILE A 52 3.08 -24.74 9.23
CA ILE A 52 2.10 -24.31 10.23
C ILE A 52 1.36 -25.55 10.71
N VAL A 53 1.37 -25.78 12.03
CA VAL A 53 0.70 -26.93 12.65
C VAL A 53 -0.68 -26.51 13.12
N LEU A 54 -1.71 -27.02 12.48
CA LEU A 54 -3.10 -26.64 12.67
C LEU A 54 -3.87 -27.74 13.41
N TYR A 55 -4.73 -27.32 14.34
CA TYR A 55 -5.53 -28.19 15.17
C TYR A 55 -7.01 -28.06 14.82
N ASN A 56 -7.78 -29.15 14.87
CA ASN A 56 -9.22 -29.12 14.59
C ASN A 56 -10.07 -28.56 15.75
N LYS A 57 -9.47 -28.36 16.92
CA LYS A 57 -10.06 -27.69 18.11
C LYS A 57 -9.01 -26.81 18.76
N ALA A 58 -9.44 -25.83 19.55
CA ALA A 58 -8.54 -24.94 20.30
C ALA A 58 -7.60 -25.76 21.20
N PRO A 59 -6.27 -25.72 21.00
CA PRO A 59 -5.34 -26.51 21.79
C PRO A 59 -5.09 -25.89 23.16
N LYS A 60 -4.98 -26.72 24.18
CA LYS A 60 -4.49 -26.32 25.51
C LYS A 60 -2.97 -26.43 25.53
N TYR A 61 -2.29 -25.33 25.82
CA TYR A 61 -0.83 -25.27 25.83
C TYR A 61 -0.29 -24.27 26.87
N SER A 62 0.97 -24.45 27.24
CA SER A 62 1.73 -23.55 28.10
C SER A 62 2.91 -22.95 27.33
N VAL A 63 3.34 -21.76 27.76
CA VAL A 63 4.57 -21.12 27.30
C VAL A 63 5.51 -21.11 28.49
N ILE A 64 6.78 -21.48 28.28
CA ILE A 64 7.75 -21.65 29.37
C ILE A 64 7.92 -20.32 30.13
N GLU A 65 7.55 -20.31 31.41
CA GLU A 65 7.43 -19.13 32.27
C GLU A 65 8.77 -18.45 32.65
N SER A 66 9.91 -19.01 32.26
CA SER A 66 11.24 -18.53 32.72
C SER A 66 11.59 -17.12 32.26
N THR A 67 10.82 -16.54 31.34
CA THR A 67 10.90 -15.12 30.99
C THR A 67 9.50 -14.52 31.09
N SER A 68 9.27 -13.69 32.10
CA SER A 68 8.00 -13.11 32.57
C SER A 68 7.14 -12.32 31.57
N ASN A 69 7.43 -12.34 30.27
CA ASN A 69 6.90 -11.37 29.29
C ASN A 69 6.20 -12.00 28.08
N PHE A 70 5.92 -13.32 28.09
CA PHE A 70 5.19 -13.97 26.99
C PHE A 70 3.70 -14.08 27.25
N SER A 71 2.92 -13.75 26.23
CA SER A 71 1.46 -13.83 26.23
C SER A 71 1.01 -14.93 25.28
N LYS A 72 -0.04 -15.67 25.66
CA LYS A 72 -0.62 -16.79 24.89
C LYS A 72 -1.82 -16.29 24.08
N PHE A 73 -1.97 -16.79 22.86
CA PHE A 73 -3.11 -16.50 21.99
C PHE A 73 -3.44 -17.71 21.12
N ILE A 74 -4.65 -17.80 20.58
CA ILE A 74 -4.98 -18.79 19.56
C ILE A 74 -5.46 -18.07 18.32
N LEU A 75 -4.81 -18.30 17.19
CA LEU A 75 -5.33 -17.88 15.90
C LEU A 75 -6.29 -18.96 15.40
N LYS A 76 -7.56 -18.60 15.26
CA LYS A 76 -8.57 -19.44 14.63
C LYS A 76 -8.70 -19.02 13.18
N VAL A 77 -8.52 -19.94 12.24
CA VAL A 77 -8.56 -19.69 10.80
C VAL A 77 -9.65 -20.51 10.14
N SER A 78 -10.37 -19.90 9.20
CA SER A 78 -11.34 -20.60 8.35
C SER A 78 -10.62 -21.59 7.45
N GLU A 79 -11.24 -22.74 7.18
CA GLU A 79 -10.76 -23.70 6.18
C GLU A 79 -10.57 -23.04 4.79
N GLU A 80 -11.37 -22.02 4.46
CA GLU A 80 -11.26 -21.25 3.20
C GLU A 80 -9.96 -20.44 3.07
N ALA A 81 -9.23 -20.22 4.17
CA ALA A 81 -7.95 -19.53 4.16
C ALA A 81 -6.78 -20.45 3.76
N ILE A 82 -7.03 -21.74 3.57
CA ILE A 82 -6.01 -22.79 3.43
C ILE A 82 -6.23 -23.54 2.12
N ASP A 83 -5.16 -23.79 1.37
CA ASP A 83 -5.24 -24.70 0.23
C ASP A 83 -5.27 -26.15 0.71
N LEU A 84 -6.46 -26.76 0.69
CA LEU A 84 -6.70 -28.14 1.11
C LEU A 84 -5.79 -29.16 0.41
N LYS A 85 -5.29 -28.85 -0.79
CA LYS A 85 -4.40 -29.76 -1.56
C LYS A 85 -3.00 -29.84 -0.96
N LYS A 86 -2.61 -28.87 -0.13
CA LYS A 86 -1.29 -28.80 0.51
C LYS A 86 -1.28 -29.35 1.93
N ILE A 87 -2.41 -29.85 2.43
CA ILE A 87 -2.52 -30.36 3.79
C ILE A 87 -1.71 -31.66 3.93
N ILE A 88 -0.91 -31.71 4.98
CA ILE A 88 -0.16 -32.90 5.41
C ILE A 88 -0.85 -33.44 6.66
N PHE A 89 -1.25 -34.70 6.66
CA PHE A 89 -1.80 -35.34 7.85
C PHE A 89 -0.68 -35.62 8.87
N VAL A 90 -0.84 -35.16 10.12
CA VAL A 90 0.11 -35.40 11.20
C VAL A 90 -0.39 -36.53 12.10
N SER A 91 -1.54 -36.32 12.72
CA SER A 91 -2.19 -37.25 13.65
C SER A 91 -3.67 -36.88 13.81
N GLU A 92 -4.41 -37.61 14.65
CA GLU A 92 -5.82 -37.32 14.88
C GLU A 92 -6.03 -35.88 15.37
N GLY A 93 -6.75 -35.09 14.57
CA GLY A 93 -7.05 -33.69 14.86
C GLY A 93 -5.90 -32.70 14.66
N ILE A 94 -4.75 -33.15 14.13
CA ILE A 94 -3.59 -32.31 13.81
C ILE A 94 -3.25 -32.44 12.33
N ILE A 95 -3.10 -31.30 11.67
CA ILE A 95 -2.63 -31.22 10.29
C ILE A 95 -1.46 -30.24 10.16
N GLY A 96 -0.63 -30.45 9.15
CA GLY A 96 0.46 -29.58 8.75
C GLY A 96 0.11 -28.83 7.48
N TYR A 97 0.51 -27.56 7.41
CA TYR A 97 0.33 -26.72 6.23
C TYR A 97 1.65 -26.02 5.87
N PRO A 98 2.35 -26.46 4.81
CA PRO A 98 3.69 -25.97 4.43
C PRO A 98 3.63 -24.68 3.61
N SER A 99 2.66 -23.80 3.87
CA SER A 99 2.44 -22.56 3.12
C SER A 99 1.98 -21.44 4.03
N THR A 100 2.09 -20.20 3.55
CA THR A 100 1.59 -19.03 4.27
C THR A 100 0.06 -18.98 4.25
N ILE A 101 -0.54 -18.63 5.38
CA ILE A 101 -1.96 -18.29 5.52
C ILE A 101 -2.07 -16.77 5.51
N TYR A 102 -2.76 -16.21 4.51
CA TYR A 102 -3.01 -14.77 4.42
C TYR A 102 -4.30 -14.41 5.15
N LEU A 103 -4.26 -13.37 5.98
CA LEU A 103 -5.34 -12.99 6.88
C LEU A 103 -6.17 -11.84 6.31
N ASN A 104 -7.49 -11.96 6.39
CA ASN A 104 -8.45 -10.92 6.03
C ASN A 104 -9.62 -10.89 7.04
N LYS A 105 -10.50 -9.87 6.95
CA LYS A 105 -11.59 -9.69 7.93
C LYS A 105 -12.51 -10.90 8.08
N ASN A 106 -12.61 -11.75 7.06
CA ASN A 106 -13.62 -12.81 7.00
C ASN A 106 -13.06 -14.20 7.33
N ASN A 107 -11.73 -14.36 7.45
CA ASN A 107 -11.12 -15.68 7.47
C ASN A 107 -10.37 -16.04 8.76
N PHE A 108 -10.33 -15.16 9.76
CA PHE A 108 -9.71 -15.47 11.04
C PHE A 108 -10.35 -14.80 12.25
N GLU A 109 -10.12 -15.35 13.42
CA GLU A 109 -10.32 -14.75 14.74
C GLU A 109 -9.05 -14.90 15.56
N LEU A 110 -8.74 -13.92 16.41
CA LEU A 110 -7.66 -14.00 17.37
C LEU A 110 -8.27 -14.13 18.77
N LEU A 111 -8.01 -15.25 19.42
CA LEU A 111 -8.61 -15.64 20.69
C LEU A 111 -7.63 -15.36 21.85
N PHE A 112 -8.11 -14.64 22.84
CA PHE A 112 -7.42 -14.26 24.07
C PHE A 112 -7.99 -15.06 25.25
N PHE A 113 -7.18 -15.36 26.27
CA PHE A 113 -7.63 -16.15 27.42
C PHE A 113 -8.29 -15.29 28.51
N SER A 114 -8.28 -13.96 28.36
CA SER A 114 -9.08 -13.06 29.20
C SER A 114 -9.36 -11.72 28.52
N GLU A 115 -10.42 -11.04 28.96
CA GLU A 115 -10.72 -9.65 28.57
C GLU A 115 -9.56 -8.70 28.90
N LYS A 116 -8.87 -8.91 30.03
CA LYS A 116 -7.73 -8.10 30.44
C LYS A 116 -6.58 -8.18 29.42
N GLU A 117 -6.30 -9.38 28.90
CA GLU A 117 -5.28 -9.58 27.88
C GLU A 117 -5.65 -8.91 26.56
N LEU A 118 -6.92 -9.05 26.13
CA LEU A 118 -7.44 -8.40 24.92
C LEU A 118 -7.31 -6.88 25.00
N ILE A 119 -7.72 -6.27 26.11
CA ILE A 119 -7.61 -4.82 26.32
C ILE A 119 -6.13 -4.38 26.32
N THR A 120 -5.28 -5.13 27.02
CA THR A 120 -3.82 -4.83 27.07
C THR A 120 -3.20 -4.88 25.68
N PHE A 121 -3.57 -5.88 24.90
CA PHE A 121 -3.12 -6.03 23.51
C PHE A 121 -3.56 -4.86 22.63
N CYS A 122 -4.83 -4.45 22.72
CA CYS A 122 -5.36 -3.33 21.95
C CYS A 122 -4.60 -2.03 22.26
N LEU A 123 -4.39 -1.73 23.55
CA LEU A 123 -3.69 -0.50 23.97
C LEU A 123 -2.23 -0.47 23.48
N LYS A 124 -1.54 -1.61 23.49
CA LYS A 124 -0.16 -1.68 23.01
C LYS A 124 -0.04 -1.65 21.49
N SER A 125 -0.98 -2.27 20.79
CA SER A 125 -1.03 -2.24 19.32
C SER A 125 -1.37 -0.84 18.78
N GLU A 126 -2.13 -0.05 19.55
CA GLU A 126 -2.45 1.33 19.19
C GLU A 126 -1.22 2.25 19.12
N VAL A 127 -0.21 1.99 19.93
CA VAL A 127 1.02 2.80 19.99
C VAL A 127 2.16 2.26 19.12
N SER A 128 2.06 1.04 18.58
CA SER A 128 3.11 0.48 17.71
C SER A 128 2.92 0.92 16.26
N LEU A 129 3.95 1.58 15.71
CA LEU A 129 4.01 2.00 14.31
C LEU A 129 4.13 0.83 13.32
N LEU A 130 4.54 -0.35 13.82
CA LEU A 130 4.78 -1.55 13.01
C LEU A 130 3.52 -2.40 12.83
N THR A 131 2.62 -2.41 13.84
CA THR A 131 1.32 -3.06 13.73
C THR A 131 0.36 -2.21 12.91
N LYS A 132 0.24 -2.55 11.62
CA LYS A 132 -0.79 -1.99 10.74
C LYS A 132 -2.12 -2.69 11.01
N GLY A 133 -3.22 -1.96 10.88
CA GLY A 133 -4.53 -2.60 10.78
C GLY A 133 -5.07 -3.28 12.05
N TYR A 134 -4.54 -3.04 13.25
CA TYR A 134 -5.21 -3.59 14.45
C TYR A 134 -6.66 -3.08 14.56
N LYS A 135 -6.91 -1.81 14.18
CA LYS A 135 -8.27 -1.23 14.08
C LYS A 135 -9.11 -1.98 13.06
N LYS A 136 -8.58 -2.21 11.85
CA LYS A 136 -9.22 -3.01 10.79
C LYS A 136 -9.67 -4.40 11.28
N TYR A 137 -8.91 -5.05 12.16
CA TYR A 137 -9.18 -6.41 12.64
C TYR A 137 -9.76 -6.51 14.04
N LYS A 138 -10.06 -5.39 14.70
CA LYS A 138 -10.50 -5.39 16.10
C LYS A 138 -11.74 -6.25 16.35
N ASN A 139 -12.65 -6.32 15.38
CA ASN A 139 -13.85 -7.15 15.46
C ASN A 139 -13.57 -8.66 15.45
N ASN A 140 -12.38 -9.06 14.99
CA ASN A 140 -11.92 -10.44 14.93
C ASN A 140 -11.28 -10.88 16.25
N PHE A 141 -11.11 -9.98 17.23
CA PHE A 141 -10.53 -10.29 18.53
C PHE A 141 -11.63 -10.76 19.49
N LYS A 142 -11.46 -11.94 20.07
CA LYS A 142 -12.45 -12.60 20.94
C LYS A 142 -11.79 -13.17 22.19
N VAL A 143 -12.57 -13.44 23.22
CA VAL A 143 -12.11 -14.17 24.40
C VAL A 143 -12.57 -15.63 24.31
N ILE A 144 -11.70 -16.55 24.72
CA ILE A 144 -11.98 -17.99 24.85
C ILE A 144 -11.70 -18.43 26.28
N ASP A 145 -12.50 -19.36 26.80
CA ASP A 145 -12.23 -20.02 28.08
C ASP A 145 -11.16 -21.11 27.91
N GLU A 146 -10.18 -21.16 28.83
CA GLU A 146 -9.16 -22.20 28.81
C GLU A 146 -9.73 -23.60 29.14
N GLU A 147 -10.94 -23.66 29.69
CA GLU A 147 -11.72 -24.90 29.86
C GLU A 147 -12.25 -25.46 28.54
N ASP A 148 -12.49 -24.62 27.52
CA ASP A 148 -12.94 -25.04 26.18
C ASP A 148 -11.80 -25.62 25.32
N CYS A 149 -10.56 -25.55 25.81
CA CYS A 149 -9.37 -26.01 25.09
C CYS A 149 -9.08 -27.50 25.33
N VAL A 150 -8.54 -28.17 24.30
CA VAL A 150 -8.32 -29.62 24.27
C VAL A 150 -6.82 -29.96 24.29
N TYR A 151 -6.44 -31.03 24.99
CA TYR A 151 -5.09 -31.57 24.93
C TYR A 151 -4.87 -32.40 23.67
N PHE A 152 -3.74 -32.19 23.01
CA PHE A 152 -3.33 -32.92 21.82
C PHE A 152 -2.02 -33.65 22.05
N ASP A 153 -1.87 -34.84 21.48
CA ASP A 153 -0.60 -35.54 21.42
C ASP A 153 0.25 -35.01 20.25
N THR A 154 1.31 -34.27 20.57
CA THR A 154 2.19 -33.64 19.59
C THR A 154 3.49 -34.39 19.36
N SER A 155 3.64 -35.59 19.94
CA SER A 155 4.86 -36.41 19.86
C SER A 155 5.29 -36.73 18.42
N SER A 156 4.34 -36.77 17.49
CA SER A 156 4.58 -37.11 16.08
C SER A 156 5.13 -35.95 15.24
N LEU A 157 5.08 -34.70 15.74
CA LEU A 157 5.47 -33.52 14.95
C LEU A 157 6.94 -33.54 14.51
N MET A 158 7.84 -33.94 15.40
CA MET A 158 9.29 -33.91 15.16
C MET A 158 9.77 -34.99 14.17
N GLN A 159 8.89 -35.90 13.76
CA GLN A 159 9.22 -37.03 12.87
C GLN A 159 8.84 -36.73 11.41
N ILE A 160 8.20 -35.60 11.14
CA ILE A 160 7.70 -35.25 9.81
C ILE A 160 8.81 -34.50 9.06
N GLU A 161 9.29 -35.09 7.98
CA GLU A 161 10.22 -34.43 7.07
C GLU A 161 9.45 -33.73 5.94
N ILE A 162 9.81 -32.48 5.64
CA ILE A 162 9.23 -31.70 4.54
C ILE A 162 10.27 -31.53 3.43
N ASN A 163 9.80 -31.51 2.19
CA ASN A 163 10.66 -31.29 1.05
C ASN A 163 11.11 -29.81 0.97
N SER A 164 12.42 -29.59 0.96
CA SER A 164 13.06 -28.27 0.82
C SER A 164 12.63 -27.47 -0.42
N THR A 165 12.03 -28.07 -1.45
CA THR A 165 11.45 -27.30 -2.57
C THR A 165 10.17 -26.55 -2.18
N GLU A 166 9.32 -27.12 -1.31
CA GLU A 166 8.04 -26.51 -0.91
C GLU A 166 8.23 -25.22 -0.11
N ILE A 167 9.26 -25.17 0.75
CA ILE A 167 9.57 -23.97 1.54
C ILE A 167 10.07 -22.83 0.64
N ASN A 168 10.84 -23.14 -0.40
CA ASN A 168 11.36 -22.15 -1.34
C ASN A 168 10.24 -21.56 -2.22
N GLU A 169 9.31 -22.40 -2.68
CA GLU A 169 8.11 -21.95 -3.39
C GLU A 169 7.24 -21.04 -2.52
N THR A 170 7.07 -21.40 -1.25
CA THR A 170 6.37 -20.55 -0.27
C THR A 170 7.05 -19.19 -0.11
N ILE A 171 8.38 -19.16 0.02
CA ILE A 171 9.14 -17.90 0.15
C ILE A 171 8.99 -17.03 -1.11
N ASP A 172 9.04 -17.61 -2.30
CA ASP A 172 8.86 -16.87 -3.55
C ASP A 172 7.44 -16.29 -3.67
N SER A 173 6.42 -17.08 -3.37
CA SER A 173 5.02 -16.63 -3.34
C SER A 173 4.82 -15.51 -2.31
N ASP A 174 5.38 -15.63 -1.11
CA ASP A 174 5.28 -14.61 -0.07
C ASP A 174 5.88 -13.27 -0.50
N ARG A 175 7.04 -13.32 -1.15
CA ARG A 175 7.71 -12.14 -1.68
C ARG A 175 6.85 -11.47 -2.76
N LYS A 176 6.41 -12.24 -3.76
CA LYS A 176 5.57 -11.74 -4.85
C LYS A 176 4.29 -11.10 -4.32
N PHE A 177 3.58 -11.77 -3.42
CA PHE A 177 2.38 -11.23 -2.78
C PHE A 177 2.68 -9.93 -2.02
N ASN A 178 3.74 -9.90 -1.21
CA ASN A 178 4.12 -8.73 -0.43
C ASN A 178 4.45 -7.51 -1.32
N PHE A 179 5.17 -7.70 -2.42
CA PHE A 179 5.52 -6.61 -3.35
C PHE A 179 4.32 -6.14 -4.17
N PHE A 180 3.48 -7.06 -4.65
CA PHE A 180 2.25 -6.73 -5.37
C PHE A 180 1.23 -6.01 -4.47
N LYS A 181 1.01 -6.52 -3.25
CA LYS A 181 0.17 -5.84 -2.26
C LYS A 181 0.73 -4.46 -1.92
N GLY A 182 2.05 -4.34 -1.81
CA GLY A 182 2.75 -3.07 -1.64
C GLY A 182 2.44 -2.09 -2.77
N PHE A 183 2.56 -2.53 -4.03
CA PHE A 183 2.15 -1.77 -5.21
C PHE A 183 0.72 -1.26 -5.11
N CYS A 184 -0.26 -2.14 -4.83
CA CYS A 184 -1.68 -1.77 -4.78
C CYS A 184 -1.96 -0.72 -3.70
N TYR A 185 -1.43 -0.90 -2.49
CA TYR A 185 -1.57 0.08 -1.41
C TYR A 185 -0.82 1.39 -1.71
N GLY A 186 0.37 1.33 -2.30
CA GLY A 186 1.12 2.53 -2.70
C GLY A 186 0.41 3.36 -3.76
N LEU A 187 -0.12 2.68 -4.78
CA LEU A 187 -0.93 3.31 -5.82
C LEU A 187 -2.22 3.90 -5.22
N ALA A 188 -2.97 3.13 -4.43
CA ALA A 188 -4.21 3.58 -3.81
C ALA A 188 -3.99 4.77 -2.87
N THR A 189 -3.01 4.70 -1.96
CA THR A 189 -2.63 5.84 -1.12
C THR A 189 -2.27 7.02 -1.99
N GLY A 190 -1.46 6.80 -3.02
CA GLY A 190 -1.03 7.85 -3.91
C GLY A 190 -2.18 8.54 -4.62
N LEU A 191 -3.17 7.79 -5.10
CA LEU A 191 -4.36 8.33 -5.75
C LEU A 191 -5.21 9.15 -4.77
N LEU A 192 -5.39 8.66 -3.54
CA LEU A 192 -6.15 9.37 -2.50
C LEU A 192 -5.40 10.59 -1.92
N LYS A 193 -4.07 10.52 -1.84
CA LYS A 193 -3.19 11.62 -1.37
C LYS A 193 -2.83 12.61 -2.47
N SER A 194 -3.05 12.27 -3.75
CA SER A 194 -2.82 13.19 -4.86
C SER A 194 -3.86 14.29 -4.77
N GLY A 195 -3.54 15.31 -3.99
CA GLY A 195 -4.31 16.54 -3.90
C GLY A 195 -4.54 17.12 -5.29
N SER A 196 -5.63 17.86 -5.45
CA SER A 196 -5.90 18.54 -6.71
C SER A 196 -4.69 19.39 -7.17
N LYS A 197 -4.58 19.64 -8.48
CA LYS A 197 -3.56 20.56 -9.04
C LYS A 197 -3.53 21.90 -8.30
N MET A 198 -4.71 22.37 -7.87
CA MET A 198 -4.88 23.50 -6.98
C MET A 198 -4.17 23.29 -5.63
N GLU A 199 -4.43 22.20 -4.91
CA GLU A 199 -3.78 21.90 -3.62
C GLU A 199 -2.25 21.99 -3.72
N MET A 200 -1.70 21.36 -4.76
CA MET A 200 -0.26 21.28 -4.96
C MET A 200 0.34 22.65 -5.25
N LEU A 201 -0.34 23.44 -6.10
CA LEU A 201 0.10 24.80 -6.43
C LEU A 201 0.05 25.71 -5.19
N LEU A 202 -1.01 25.61 -4.37
CA LEU A 202 -1.11 26.40 -3.13
C LEU A 202 -0.04 26.00 -2.11
N LYS A 203 0.19 24.69 -1.91
CA LYS A 203 1.28 24.19 -1.04
C LYS A 203 2.66 24.65 -1.51
N ARG A 204 2.91 24.63 -2.81
CA ARG A 204 4.16 25.15 -3.41
C ARG A 204 4.34 26.63 -3.11
N SER A 205 3.32 27.44 -3.35
CA SER A 205 3.40 28.88 -3.09
C SER A 205 3.68 29.19 -1.62
N LEU A 206 3.13 28.42 -0.68
CA LEU A 206 3.45 28.55 0.76
C LEU A 206 4.89 28.14 1.09
N GLN A 207 5.40 27.09 0.46
CA GLN A 207 6.79 26.67 0.61
C GLN A 207 7.76 27.71 0.06
N ASP A 208 7.44 28.32 -1.08
CA ASP A 208 8.23 29.38 -1.70
C ASP A 208 8.30 30.63 -0.79
N ILE A 209 7.19 31.01 -0.13
CA ILE A 209 7.17 32.06 0.90
C ILE A 209 8.10 31.68 2.07
N THR A 210 8.02 30.45 2.56
CA THR A 210 8.81 29.97 3.70
C THR A 210 10.31 29.94 3.38
N ASN A 211 10.68 29.45 2.20
CA ASN A 211 12.07 29.40 1.74
C ASN A 211 12.64 30.81 1.56
N SER A 212 11.88 31.71 0.93
CA SER A 212 12.29 33.10 0.72
C SER A 212 12.48 33.83 2.06
N PHE A 213 11.59 33.60 3.02
CA PHE A 213 11.72 34.19 4.36
C PHE A 213 12.91 33.62 5.14
N ALA A 214 13.18 32.31 5.04
CA ALA A 214 14.35 31.71 5.68
C ALA A 214 15.66 32.28 5.11
N GLU A 215 15.74 32.47 3.79
CA GLU A 215 16.88 33.13 3.14
C GLU A 215 17.04 34.58 3.64
N PHE A 216 15.95 35.35 3.62
CA PHE A 216 15.92 36.73 4.13
C PHE A 216 16.36 36.81 5.60
N LYS A 217 15.81 35.97 6.47
CA LYS A 217 16.17 35.89 7.89
C LYS A 217 17.65 35.56 8.09
N ASN A 218 18.16 34.51 7.44
CA ASN A 218 19.55 34.09 7.59
C ASN A 218 20.52 35.22 7.21
N ARG A 219 20.22 35.95 6.13
CA ARG A 219 21.01 37.13 5.73
C ARG A 219 20.95 38.25 6.77
N MET A 220 19.77 38.53 7.32
CA MET A 220 19.57 39.54 8.38
C MET A 220 20.27 39.18 9.70
N ASP A 221 20.39 37.90 10.03
CA ASP A 221 21.03 37.41 11.26
C ASP A 221 22.57 37.38 11.15
N HIS A 222 23.11 37.10 9.96
CA HIS A 222 24.54 37.14 9.69
C HIS A 222 25.14 38.55 9.85
N GLU A 223 24.41 39.61 9.52
CA GLU A 223 24.92 40.99 9.63
C GLU A 223 24.83 41.62 11.02
N ASN A 224 23.90 41.18 11.89
CA ASN A 224 23.91 41.63 13.31
C ASN A 224 25.21 41.23 14.04
N ARG A 225 26.01 40.31 13.47
CA ARG A 225 27.34 39.93 13.94
C ARG A 225 28.49 40.75 13.35
N TRP A 226 28.25 41.54 12.30
CA TRP A 226 29.25 42.35 11.56
C TRP A 226 29.11 43.87 11.76
N ASP A 227 28.10 44.33 12.50
CA ASP A 227 27.78 45.75 12.76
C ASP A 227 28.81 46.48 13.67
N SER A 228 29.98 45.87 13.93
CA SER A 228 31.01 46.41 14.82
C SER A 228 32.14 47.19 14.11
N GLY A 229 32.04 47.57 12.82
CA GLY A 229 33.10 48.45 12.26
C GLY A 229 33.16 48.83 10.77
N ARG A 230 32.08 49.15 10.04
CA ARG A 230 32.21 49.66 8.65
C ARG A 230 31.47 50.97 8.33
N VAL A 231 32.10 51.78 7.47
CA VAL A 231 31.77 53.18 7.12
C VAL A 231 30.88 53.27 5.86
N GLY A 232 29.87 54.15 5.91
CA GLY A 232 29.31 54.93 4.79
C GLY A 232 28.79 54.22 3.54
N SER A 233 29.68 53.82 2.63
CA SER A 233 29.34 53.31 1.28
C SER A 233 28.86 51.85 1.29
N SER A 234 29.33 51.04 2.24
CA SER A 234 28.88 49.65 2.44
C SER A 234 27.40 49.58 2.84
N LYS A 235 26.93 50.54 3.66
CA LYS A 235 25.55 50.62 4.18
C LYS A 235 24.48 50.92 3.12
N LYS A 236 24.86 51.41 1.94
CA LYS A 236 23.93 51.63 0.82
C LYS A 236 23.75 50.34 0.01
N ILE A 237 24.86 49.68 -0.31
CA ILE A 237 24.88 48.39 -1.00
C ILE A 237 24.14 47.32 -0.17
N GLU A 238 24.37 47.28 1.14
CA GLU A 238 23.66 46.40 2.08
C GLU A 238 22.14 46.68 2.08
N ARG A 239 21.73 47.96 2.11
CA ARG A 239 20.30 48.34 2.03
C ARG A 239 19.64 47.90 0.72
N ASP A 240 20.33 48.04 -0.40
CA ASP A 240 19.82 47.64 -1.71
C ASP A 240 19.71 46.10 -1.83
N ILE A 241 20.64 45.37 -1.22
CA ILE A 241 20.61 43.90 -1.13
C ILE A 241 19.45 43.44 -0.23
N PHE A 242 19.25 44.05 0.94
CA PHE A 242 18.13 43.70 1.83
C PHE A 242 16.78 44.00 1.22
N ARG A 243 16.67 45.13 0.52
CA ARG A 243 15.49 45.46 -0.26
C ARG A 243 15.20 44.38 -1.29
N THR A 244 16.23 43.90 -1.99
CA THR A 244 16.11 42.80 -2.97
C THR A 244 15.58 41.50 -2.34
N PHE A 245 16.04 41.12 -1.14
CA PHE A 245 15.54 39.92 -0.46
C PHE A 245 14.14 40.10 0.13
N SER A 246 13.83 41.26 0.71
CA SER A 246 12.48 41.60 1.16
C SER A 246 11.49 41.58 -0.01
N ASP A 247 11.86 42.19 -1.14
CA ASP A 247 11.04 42.23 -2.35
C ASP A 247 10.77 40.81 -2.87
N ARG A 248 11.75 39.90 -2.84
CA ARG A 248 11.52 38.47 -3.17
C ARG A 248 10.49 37.80 -2.28
N VAL A 249 10.50 38.05 -0.97
CA VAL A 249 9.48 37.48 -0.06
C VAL A 249 8.11 38.07 -0.38
N LEU A 250 8.03 39.38 -0.64
CA LEU A 250 6.78 40.05 -1.01
C LEU A 250 6.24 39.56 -2.36
N ASP A 251 7.10 39.32 -3.33
CA ASP A 251 6.75 38.74 -4.63
C ASP A 251 6.21 37.31 -4.48
N ALA A 252 6.84 36.49 -3.64
CA ALA A 252 6.35 35.14 -3.31
C ALA A 252 4.97 35.20 -2.62
N ILE A 253 4.77 36.14 -1.71
CA ILE A 253 3.47 36.41 -1.07
C ILE A 253 2.42 36.83 -2.11
N GLN A 254 2.76 37.74 -3.02
CA GLN A 254 1.86 38.22 -4.06
C GLN A 254 1.47 37.12 -5.05
N TYR A 255 2.43 36.30 -5.46
CA TYR A 255 2.19 35.14 -6.32
C TYR A 255 1.28 34.12 -5.63
N ALA A 256 1.53 33.84 -4.36
CA ALA A 256 0.69 32.97 -3.55
C ALA A 256 -0.74 33.52 -3.46
N GLU A 257 -0.92 34.77 -3.05
CA GLU A 257 -2.24 35.39 -2.95
C GLU A 257 -2.99 35.38 -4.29
N SER A 258 -2.31 35.70 -5.39
CA SER A 258 -2.89 35.66 -6.74
C SER A 258 -3.32 34.24 -7.14
N SER A 259 -2.50 33.24 -6.79
CA SER A 259 -2.81 31.83 -6.97
C SER A 259 -4.04 31.45 -6.14
N PHE A 260 -4.08 31.82 -4.87
CA PHE A 260 -5.26 31.61 -4.02
C PHE A 260 -6.50 32.26 -4.63
N ASN A 261 -6.43 33.54 -5.02
CA ASN A 261 -7.55 34.28 -5.61
C ASN A 261 -8.06 33.71 -6.94
N SER A 262 -7.21 32.99 -7.68
CA SER A 262 -7.61 32.29 -8.90
C SER A 262 -8.44 31.01 -8.66
N TYR A 263 -8.43 30.49 -7.43
CA TYR A 263 -9.14 29.26 -7.08
C TYR A 263 -10.15 29.42 -5.91
N LEU A 264 -9.85 30.32 -4.98
CA LEU A 264 -10.64 30.71 -3.81
C LEU A 264 -10.80 32.23 -3.86
N PRO A 265 -12.01 32.75 -4.07
CA PRO A 265 -12.19 34.19 -4.22
C PRO A 265 -11.97 34.90 -2.87
N GLY A 266 -10.93 35.74 -2.78
CA GLY A 266 -10.38 36.30 -1.53
C GLY A 266 -11.06 37.52 -0.94
N GLU A 267 -12.25 37.92 -1.39
CA GLU A 267 -12.98 39.07 -0.82
C GLU A 267 -14.40 38.69 -0.36
N SER A 268 -14.91 39.44 0.62
CA SER A 268 -16.22 39.25 1.24
C SER A 268 -17.34 39.24 0.19
N TYR A 269 -18.18 38.22 0.27
CA TYR A 269 -19.07 37.84 -0.81
C TYR A 269 -20.43 38.55 -0.79
N SER A 270 -20.75 39.28 -1.87
CA SER A 270 -22.13 39.44 -2.34
C SER A 270 -22.38 38.49 -3.52
N GLU A 271 -23.58 37.93 -3.67
CA GLU A 271 -23.93 36.96 -4.74
C GLU A 271 -23.54 37.44 -6.15
N LYS A 272 -23.59 38.76 -6.36
CA LYS A 272 -23.19 39.44 -7.60
C LYS A 272 -21.71 39.25 -7.96
N LEU A 273 -20.81 39.25 -6.98
CA LEU A 273 -19.38 39.01 -7.21
C LEU A 273 -19.10 37.54 -7.58
N LEU A 274 -20.04 36.62 -7.30
CA LEU A 274 -19.79 35.17 -7.36
C LEU A 274 -20.02 34.75 -8.77
N ASN A 275 -21.17 35.22 -9.27
CA ASN A 275 -21.55 35.15 -10.65
C ASN A 275 -20.47 35.83 -11.51
N LYS A 276 -19.88 36.96 -11.08
CA LYS A 276 -18.79 37.61 -11.82
C LYS A 276 -17.50 36.79 -11.87
N TYR A 277 -17.09 36.19 -10.75
CA TYR A 277 -15.91 35.30 -10.70
C TYR A 277 -16.11 34.04 -11.55
N ILE A 278 -17.27 33.40 -11.41
CA ILE A 278 -17.68 32.24 -12.18
C ILE A 278 -17.69 32.56 -13.67
N HIS A 279 -18.29 33.69 -14.05
CA HIS A 279 -18.30 34.19 -15.43
C HIS A 279 -16.88 34.27 -15.99
N LYS A 280 -15.99 34.97 -15.29
CA LYS A 280 -14.61 35.16 -15.73
C LYS A 280 -13.83 33.84 -15.85
N LYS A 281 -14.08 32.88 -14.96
CA LYS A 281 -13.43 31.57 -14.98
C LYS A 281 -13.90 30.73 -16.17
N LEU A 282 -15.21 30.64 -16.38
CA LEU A 282 -15.77 29.88 -17.49
C LEU A 282 -15.43 30.50 -18.85
N GLU A 283 -15.40 31.83 -18.96
CA GLU A 283 -14.89 32.50 -20.16
C GLU A 283 -13.42 32.12 -20.43
N SER A 284 -12.59 32.03 -19.38
CA SER A 284 -11.18 31.61 -19.53
C SER A 284 -11.00 30.13 -19.90
N GLU A 285 -12.01 29.30 -19.65
CA GLU A 285 -12.07 27.88 -20.02
C GLU A 285 -12.75 27.66 -21.38
N GLY A 286 -13.16 28.74 -22.07
CA GLY A 286 -13.69 28.73 -23.44
C GLY A 286 -15.20 28.63 -23.56
N TYR A 287 -15.95 28.76 -22.47
CA TYR A 287 -17.43 28.74 -22.49
C TYR A 287 -18.01 30.07 -22.97
N THR A 288 -19.13 30.00 -23.70
CA THR A 288 -19.84 31.18 -24.21
C THR A 288 -20.72 31.82 -23.13
N ASN A 289 -21.02 33.12 -23.28
CA ASN A 289 -21.87 33.84 -22.33
C ASN A 289 -23.29 33.24 -22.19
N GLU A 290 -23.84 32.64 -23.25
CA GLU A 290 -25.15 31.98 -23.20
C GLU A 290 -25.10 30.66 -22.42
N GLU A 291 -24.03 29.88 -22.56
CA GLU A 291 -23.80 28.67 -21.77
C GLU A 291 -23.62 29.01 -20.29
N ILE A 292 -22.83 30.05 -19.99
CA ILE A 292 -22.58 30.53 -18.62
C ILE A 292 -23.89 30.99 -17.95
N GLU A 293 -24.71 31.77 -18.66
CA GLU A 293 -26.01 32.22 -18.15
C GLU A 293 -27.00 31.06 -17.97
N GLN A 294 -26.98 30.05 -18.84
CA GLN A 294 -27.73 28.80 -18.61
C GLN A 294 -27.22 28.06 -17.37
N PHE A 295 -25.90 27.93 -17.19
CA PHE A 295 -25.31 27.28 -16.04
C PHE A 295 -25.68 27.97 -14.72
N LEU A 296 -25.66 29.30 -14.68
CA LEU A 296 -26.07 30.09 -13.52
C LEU A 296 -27.58 29.95 -13.21
N ARG A 297 -28.43 29.82 -14.22
CA ARG A 297 -29.89 29.67 -14.05
C ARG A 297 -30.31 28.30 -13.52
N PHE A 298 -29.64 27.22 -13.93
CA PHE A 298 -30.08 25.85 -13.61
C PHE A 298 -29.47 25.24 -12.33
N LYS A 299 -28.61 25.95 -11.59
CA LYS A 299 -27.87 25.41 -10.42
C LYS A 299 -27.07 24.11 -10.67
N LYS A 300 -26.99 23.60 -11.91
CA LYS A 300 -26.17 22.44 -12.34
C LYS A 300 -24.65 22.65 -12.17
N MET A 301 -24.25 23.85 -11.77
CA MET A 301 -22.88 24.29 -11.52
C MET A 301 -22.16 23.57 -10.37
N GLU A 302 -22.90 23.08 -9.36
CA GLU A 302 -22.29 22.34 -8.24
C GLU A 302 -21.73 20.98 -8.68
N GLU A 303 -22.33 20.36 -9.70
CA GLU A 303 -21.88 19.08 -10.24
C GLU A 303 -20.76 19.22 -11.28
N LEU A 304 -20.79 20.27 -12.11
CA LEU A 304 -19.98 20.33 -13.34
C LEU A 304 -18.56 20.87 -13.16
N LEU A 305 -18.32 21.77 -12.20
CA LEU A 305 -17.01 22.44 -12.11
C LEU A 305 -16.05 21.87 -11.08
N LEU A 306 -16.55 21.36 -9.95
CA LEU A 306 -15.71 21.16 -8.76
C LEU A 306 -16.15 19.99 -7.85
N GLY A 307 -17.04 19.11 -8.33
CA GLY A 307 -17.65 18.06 -7.50
C GLY A 307 -18.74 18.61 -6.56
N SER A 308 -19.72 17.77 -6.24
CA SER A 308 -21.05 18.12 -5.70
C SER A 308 -21.13 18.87 -4.36
N ASN A 309 -20.03 19.37 -3.79
CA ASN A 309 -20.01 20.09 -2.52
C ASN A 309 -18.99 21.25 -2.41
N PHE A 310 -18.31 21.65 -3.49
CA PHE A 310 -17.28 22.71 -3.41
C PHE A 310 -17.85 24.06 -2.98
N LEU A 311 -18.86 24.55 -3.69
CA LEU A 311 -19.44 25.88 -3.46
C LEU A 311 -20.13 25.98 -2.10
N SER A 312 -20.81 24.92 -1.67
CA SER A 312 -21.43 24.83 -0.34
C SER A 312 -20.38 24.79 0.79
N THR A 313 -19.27 24.08 0.58
CA THR A 313 -18.14 24.00 1.53
C THR A 313 -17.37 25.31 1.63
N VAL A 314 -17.07 25.94 0.49
CA VAL A 314 -16.45 27.27 0.44
C VAL A 314 -17.35 28.29 1.14
N LYS A 315 -18.67 28.25 0.85
CA LYS A 315 -19.66 29.11 1.50
C LYS A 315 -19.77 28.91 3.00
N THR A 316 -19.66 27.67 3.49
CA THR A 316 -19.90 27.36 4.90
C THR A 316 -18.68 27.63 5.79
N ASN A 317 -17.46 27.38 5.30
CA ASN A 317 -16.25 27.38 6.13
C ASN A 317 -15.37 28.63 5.98
N TYR A 318 -15.35 29.24 4.79
CA TYR A 318 -14.56 30.45 4.54
C TYR A 318 -15.36 31.74 4.75
N LEU A 319 -16.70 31.66 4.77
CA LEU A 319 -17.56 32.85 4.80
C LEU A 319 -18.29 33.11 6.14
N LYS A 320 -18.36 32.13 7.06
CA LYS A 320 -19.09 32.30 8.33
C LYS A 320 -18.30 32.98 9.45
N SER A 321 -16.97 33.09 9.31
CA SER A 321 -16.14 33.81 10.29
C SER A 321 -15.07 34.62 9.56
N GLU A 322 -15.02 35.93 9.81
CA GLU A 322 -13.95 36.82 9.29
C GLU A 322 -12.55 36.25 9.55
N SER A 323 -12.37 35.50 10.64
CA SER A 323 -11.10 34.87 11.03
C SER A 323 -10.55 33.80 10.08
N ASN A 324 -11.31 33.32 9.08
CA ASN A 324 -10.88 32.22 8.18
C ASN A 324 -10.61 32.69 6.73
N ASN A 325 -10.58 34.00 6.47
CA ASN A 325 -10.28 34.51 5.12
C ASN A 325 -8.76 34.42 4.82
N PRO A 326 -8.32 33.68 3.78
CA PRO A 326 -6.92 33.60 3.35
C PRO A 326 -6.23 34.96 3.16
N SER A 327 -6.97 35.98 2.69
CA SER A 327 -6.44 37.32 2.43
C SER A 327 -5.90 38.01 3.68
N ILE A 328 -6.52 37.78 4.84
CA ILE A 328 -6.06 38.34 6.12
C ILE A 328 -4.68 37.79 6.48
N TYR A 329 -4.43 36.50 6.23
CA TYR A 329 -3.12 35.90 6.49
C TYR A 329 -2.05 36.51 5.57
N PHE A 330 -2.37 36.78 4.29
CA PHE A 330 -1.43 37.43 3.38
C PHE A 330 -1.11 38.87 3.80
N GLU A 331 -2.10 39.63 4.29
CA GLU A 331 -1.87 40.95 4.87
C GLU A 331 -0.96 40.90 6.10
N ILE A 332 -1.22 39.96 7.02
CA ILE A 332 -0.37 39.73 8.20
C ILE A 332 1.06 39.40 7.78
N LEU A 333 1.26 38.53 6.79
CA LEU A 333 2.60 38.20 6.28
C LEU A 333 3.30 39.44 5.73
N ARG A 334 2.63 40.27 4.92
CA ARG A 334 3.22 41.51 4.40
C ARG A 334 3.61 42.47 5.52
N ASP A 335 2.77 42.61 6.54
CA ASP A 335 3.06 43.46 7.71
C ASP A 335 4.26 42.95 8.49
N VAL A 336 4.34 41.63 8.73
CA VAL A 336 5.49 41.01 9.39
C VAL A 336 6.78 41.29 8.62
N ILE A 337 6.81 41.12 7.29
CA ILE A 337 8.01 41.39 6.48
C ILE A 337 8.40 42.88 6.51
N LYS A 338 7.42 43.78 6.44
CA LYS A 338 7.67 45.23 6.56
C LYS A 338 8.31 45.57 7.91
N ARG A 339 7.75 45.06 9.02
CA ARG A 339 8.30 45.27 10.37
C ARG A 339 9.66 44.62 10.57
N TYR A 340 9.88 43.44 9.99
CA TYR A 340 11.15 42.72 10.04
C TYR A 340 12.28 43.47 9.32
N SER A 341 11.93 44.27 8.31
CA SER A 341 12.85 45.06 7.48
C SER A 341 13.25 46.41 8.11
N ILE A 342 12.66 46.82 9.24
CA ILE A 342 12.98 48.10 9.90
C ILE A 342 14.30 47.97 10.71
N PRO A 343 15.31 48.82 10.47
CA PRO A 343 16.55 48.82 11.25
C PRO A 343 16.33 49.15 12.73
N ARG A 344 17.11 48.52 13.63
CA ARG A 344 17.05 48.72 15.11
C ARG A 344 17.22 50.17 15.57
N ASN A 345 17.75 51.07 14.75
CA ASN A 345 18.10 52.43 15.16
C ASN A 345 17.04 53.52 14.85
N TYR A 346 15.86 53.16 14.34
CA TYR A 346 14.90 54.14 13.78
C TYR A 346 13.45 54.09 14.30
N SER A 347 13.14 53.44 15.44
CA SER A 347 11.75 53.40 15.93
C SER A 347 11.62 53.51 17.45
N SER A 348 10.60 54.24 17.91
CA SER A 348 10.20 54.40 19.32
C SER A 348 9.83 53.07 20.00
N ASP A 349 10.13 52.96 21.29
CA ASP A 349 10.11 51.71 22.08
C ASP A 349 8.72 51.08 22.32
N SER A 350 7.61 51.71 21.92
CA SER A 350 6.26 51.27 22.28
C SER A 350 5.58 50.27 21.33
N GLU A 351 6.15 49.95 20.17
CA GLU A 351 5.53 49.06 19.16
C GLU A 351 6.39 47.86 18.73
N ARG A 352 7.47 47.54 19.45
CA ARG A 352 8.43 46.50 19.04
C ARG A 352 8.04 45.10 19.53
N LEU A 353 7.55 44.27 18.61
CA LEU A 353 7.73 42.82 18.71
C LEU A 353 9.21 42.50 18.42
N SER A 354 9.80 41.58 19.19
CA SER A 354 11.17 41.11 18.92
C SER A 354 11.23 40.41 17.54
N LYS A 355 12.40 40.37 16.90
CA LYS A 355 12.58 39.60 15.64
C LYS A 355 12.21 38.12 15.82
N ASP A 356 12.41 37.57 17.02
CA ASP A 356 11.96 36.22 17.36
C ASP A 356 10.43 36.14 17.39
N SER A 357 9.76 37.11 18.02
CA SER A 357 8.31 37.19 18.02
C SER A 357 7.70 37.39 16.63
N LEU A 358 8.34 38.18 15.75
CA LEU A 358 7.94 38.31 14.35
C LEU A 358 8.17 37.01 13.57
N THR A 359 9.25 36.26 13.86
CA THR A 359 9.49 34.93 13.28
C THR A 359 8.41 33.95 13.71
N ASP A 360 8.02 33.96 14.98
CA ASP A 360 6.98 33.09 15.51
C ASP A 360 5.60 33.47 14.96
N GLN A 361 5.32 34.77 14.81
CA GLN A 361 4.12 35.26 14.14
C GLN A 361 4.08 34.80 12.69
N PHE A 362 5.17 34.94 11.93
CA PHE A 362 5.27 34.44 10.57
C PHE A 362 4.98 32.94 10.48
N LYS A 363 5.64 32.12 11.32
CA LYS A 363 5.44 30.66 11.35
C LYS A 363 4.01 30.29 11.67
N LYS A 364 3.42 30.95 12.66
CA LYS A 364 2.02 30.74 13.05
C LYS A 364 1.07 31.10 11.91
N THR A 365 1.26 32.24 11.26
CA THR A 365 0.45 32.69 10.13
C THR A 365 0.54 31.72 8.94
N ILE A 366 1.74 31.20 8.62
CA ILE A 366 1.92 30.17 7.59
C ILE A 366 1.21 28.87 7.98
N PHE A 367 1.33 28.44 9.23
CA PHE A 367 0.66 27.24 9.73
C PHE A 367 -0.87 27.35 9.63
N ASP A 368 -1.43 28.47 10.09
CA ASP A 368 -2.87 28.74 10.05
C ASP A 368 -3.38 28.84 8.61
N LEU A 369 -2.62 29.48 7.72
CA LEU A 369 -2.93 29.53 6.29
C LEU A 369 -2.88 28.13 5.64
N SER A 370 -1.88 27.32 5.96
CA SER A 370 -1.79 25.92 5.50
C SER A 370 -2.97 25.07 5.98
N LYS A 371 -3.36 25.21 7.25
CA LYS A 371 -4.55 24.54 7.79
C LYS A 371 -5.83 24.99 7.09
N THR A 372 -5.89 26.27 6.74
CA THR A 372 -7.02 26.84 5.99
C THR A 372 -7.07 26.28 4.57
N VAL A 373 -5.93 26.12 3.89
CA VAL A 373 -5.86 25.39 2.60
C VAL A 373 -6.31 23.95 2.75
N GLU A 374 -5.73 23.22 3.71
CA GLU A 374 -6.04 21.81 3.91
C GLU A 374 -7.52 21.59 4.22
N SER A 375 -8.14 22.44 5.05
CA SER A 375 -9.54 22.26 5.43
C SER A 375 -10.54 22.53 4.29
N GLY A 376 -10.26 23.49 3.39
CA GLY A 376 -11.11 23.68 2.22
C GLY A 376 -10.81 22.73 1.08
N VAL A 377 -9.57 22.27 0.92
CA VAL A 377 -9.19 21.37 -0.18
C VAL A 377 -9.46 19.90 0.16
N LYS A 378 -9.28 19.47 1.42
CA LYS A 378 -9.63 18.10 1.86
C LYS A 378 -11.11 17.77 1.67
N LYS A 379 -12.02 18.74 1.77
CA LYS A 379 -13.46 18.50 1.57
C LYS A 379 -13.91 18.52 0.10
N VAL A 380 -13.04 18.94 -0.80
CA VAL A 380 -13.27 18.93 -2.26
C VAL A 380 -12.66 17.68 -2.90
N SER A 381 -11.61 17.13 -2.29
CA SER A 381 -10.82 16.03 -2.86
C SER A 381 -11.26 14.62 -2.40
N ILE A 382 -12.29 14.49 -1.56
CA ILE A 382 -12.76 13.19 -1.05
C ILE A 382 -13.57 12.38 -2.09
N ASN A 383 -13.93 12.94 -3.23
CA ASN A 383 -14.59 12.19 -4.31
C ASN A 383 -13.64 11.91 -5.49
N SER A 384 -12.43 11.41 -5.24
CA SER A 384 -11.82 10.55 -6.25
C SER A 384 -12.25 9.12 -5.93
N ASP A 385 -13.21 8.59 -6.69
CA ASP A 385 -13.53 7.17 -6.60
C ASP A 385 -12.23 6.40 -6.82
N LEU A 386 -11.76 5.74 -5.76
CA LEU A 386 -10.61 4.86 -5.82
C LEU A 386 -10.96 3.74 -6.80
N ASN A 387 -10.38 3.81 -7.98
CA ASN A 387 -10.63 2.87 -9.05
C ASN A 387 -9.30 2.23 -9.47
N LEU A 388 -9.17 0.95 -9.15
CA LEU A 388 -8.06 0.07 -9.52
C LEU A 388 -8.45 -0.90 -10.63
N SER A 389 -9.67 -0.80 -11.17
CA SER A 389 -10.10 -1.64 -12.29
C SER A 389 -9.22 -1.43 -13.53
N GLY A 390 -9.11 -2.48 -14.35
CA GLY A 390 -8.24 -2.49 -15.53
C GLY A 390 -6.78 -2.81 -15.22
N ILE A 391 -6.40 -2.93 -13.94
CA ILE A 391 -5.10 -3.45 -13.52
C ILE A 391 -5.19 -4.98 -13.42
N SER A 392 -4.18 -5.68 -13.93
CA SER A 392 -4.03 -7.13 -13.84
C SER A 392 -2.60 -7.51 -13.44
N TYR A 393 -2.44 -8.68 -12.82
CA TYR A 393 -1.15 -9.18 -12.33
C TYR A 393 -0.85 -10.57 -12.89
N ASN A 394 0.35 -10.73 -13.43
CA ASN A 394 0.88 -12.01 -13.85
C ASN A 394 1.88 -12.52 -12.80
N ASN A 395 1.45 -13.49 -11.99
CA ASN A 395 2.27 -14.06 -10.91
C ASN A 395 3.50 -14.86 -11.42
N VAL A 396 3.42 -15.41 -12.63
CA VAL A 396 4.53 -16.17 -13.23
C VAL A 396 5.68 -15.25 -13.60
N ARG A 397 5.38 -14.14 -14.29
CA ARG A 397 6.37 -13.15 -14.73
C ARG A 397 6.64 -12.06 -13.69
N ASN A 398 5.80 -11.99 -12.65
CA ASN A 398 5.78 -10.93 -11.66
C ASN A 398 5.65 -9.54 -12.33
N GLU A 399 4.66 -9.42 -13.21
CA GLU A 399 4.40 -8.23 -14.04
C GLU A 399 2.98 -7.72 -13.83
N VAL A 400 2.81 -6.40 -13.86
CA VAL A 400 1.53 -5.71 -13.88
C VAL A 400 1.23 -5.22 -15.29
N SER A 401 -0.03 -5.34 -15.70
CA SER A 401 -0.57 -4.75 -16.93
C SER A 401 -1.77 -3.87 -16.59
N ILE A 402 -1.93 -2.77 -17.31
CA ILE A 402 -2.98 -1.78 -17.07
C ILE A 402 -3.69 -1.46 -18.40
N GLN A 403 -5.01 -1.56 -18.42
CA GLN A 403 -5.86 -1.21 -19.56
C GLN A 403 -5.94 0.31 -19.74
N VAL A 404 -6.08 0.76 -20.99
CA VAL A 404 -6.05 2.18 -21.38
C VAL A 404 -7.48 2.69 -21.64
N PRO A 405 -7.79 3.96 -21.30
CA PRO A 405 -6.96 4.92 -20.56
C PRO A 405 -7.09 4.75 -19.05
N PHE A 406 -5.95 4.58 -18.36
CA PHE A 406 -5.91 4.63 -16.90
C PHE A 406 -5.63 6.06 -16.45
N LYS A 407 -6.58 6.66 -15.71
CA LYS A 407 -6.47 8.03 -15.17
C LYS A 407 -6.13 9.08 -16.24
N ASP A 408 -6.74 8.94 -17.42
CA ASP A 408 -6.59 9.86 -18.56
C ASP A 408 -5.14 10.06 -19.03
N LEU A 409 -4.25 9.11 -18.72
CA LEU A 409 -2.87 9.14 -19.19
C LEU A 409 -2.80 8.86 -20.69
N GLU A 410 -1.93 9.59 -21.38
CA GLU A 410 -1.51 9.25 -22.73
C GLU A 410 -0.84 7.88 -22.77
N GLN A 411 -1.07 7.12 -23.84
CA GLN A 411 -0.53 5.77 -24.04
C GLN A 411 1.00 5.72 -23.87
N SER A 412 1.72 6.73 -24.37
CA SER A 412 3.18 6.84 -24.26
C SER A 412 3.63 6.91 -22.79
N THR A 413 2.95 7.75 -21.99
CA THR A 413 3.22 7.94 -20.56
C THR A 413 2.89 6.67 -19.77
N LEU A 414 1.77 6.01 -20.09
CA LEU A 414 1.39 4.76 -19.45
C LEU A 414 2.38 3.63 -19.77
N ASN A 415 2.84 3.52 -21.02
CA ASN A 415 3.83 2.53 -21.42
C ASN A 415 5.16 2.74 -20.69
N GLU A 416 5.63 3.98 -20.59
CA GLU A 416 6.85 4.31 -19.83
C GLU A 416 6.69 3.96 -18.34
N TYR A 417 5.53 4.29 -17.74
CA TYR A 417 5.21 3.92 -16.36
C TYR A 417 5.24 2.42 -16.14
N LEU A 418 4.64 1.62 -17.04
CA LEU A 418 4.61 0.16 -16.95
C LEU A 418 6.01 -0.46 -17.08
N ILE A 419 6.87 0.09 -17.95
CA ILE A 419 8.27 -0.34 -18.06
C ILE A 419 8.98 -0.16 -16.71
N VAL A 420 8.89 1.04 -16.13
CA VAL A 420 9.53 1.33 -14.83
C VAL A 420 8.96 0.44 -13.72
N LEU A 421 7.63 0.35 -13.63
CA LEU A 421 6.95 -0.45 -12.60
C LEU A 421 7.35 -1.93 -12.65
N ASN A 422 7.34 -2.53 -13.83
CA ASN A 422 7.64 -3.95 -14.00
C ASN A 422 9.12 -4.26 -13.77
N VAL A 423 10.03 -3.35 -14.15
CA VAL A 423 11.46 -3.50 -13.81
C VAL A 423 11.64 -3.51 -12.29
N ILE A 424 10.96 -2.62 -11.55
CA ILE A 424 11.05 -2.58 -10.09
C ILE A 424 10.41 -3.83 -9.46
N LEU A 425 9.24 -4.25 -9.92
CA LEU A 425 8.56 -5.46 -9.42
C LEU A 425 9.42 -6.71 -9.62
N GLN A 426 10.14 -6.83 -10.73
CA GLN A 426 11.05 -7.94 -11.02
C GLN A 426 12.34 -7.87 -10.18
N ASN A 427 12.74 -6.67 -9.76
CA ASN A 427 13.96 -6.41 -9.00
C ASN A 427 13.69 -5.71 -7.65
N PRO A 428 12.83 -6.26 -6.77
CA PRO A 428 12.44 -5.58 -5.54
C PRO A 428 13.51 -5.74 -4.45
N LYS A 429 13.37 -5.01 -3.34
CA LYS A 429 14.26 -5.11 -2.18
C LYS A 429 14.00 -6.42 -1.43
N ARG A 430 14.78 -7.46 -1.73
CA ARG A 430 14.63 -8.81 -1.15
C ARG A 430 15.23 -8.96 0.26
N ARG A 431 15.44 -7.87 0.98
CA ARG A 431 16.04 -7.86 2.32
C ARG A 431 15.53 -6.69 3.16
N LYS A 432 15.80 -6.79 4.46
CA LYS A 432 15.50 -5.74 5.42
C LYS A 432 16.54 -4.62 5.43
N GLY A 433 16.12 -3.50 6.01
CA GLY A 433 16.95 -2.31 6.18
C GLY A 433 16.96 -1.40 4.95
N GLU A 434 17.92 -0.48 4.95
CA GLU A 434 18.15 0.47 3.85
C GLU A 434 18.51 -0.26 2.56
N ALA A 435 18.09 0.25 1.41
CA ALA A 435 18.44 -0.23 0.09
C ALA A 435 19.94 -0.06 -0.16
N ARG A 436 20.50 -1.01 -0.92
CA ARG A 436 21.90 -1.03 -1.27
C ARG A 436 22.02 -0.20 -2.52
N LYS A 437 23.12 0.54 -2.61
CA LYS A 437 23.44 1.31 -3.80
C LYS A 437 23.36 0.46 -5.06
N GLU A 438 23.86 -0.78 -5.00
CA GLU A 438 23.88 -1.73 -6.11
C GLU A 438 22.47 -2.16 -6.54
N GLU A 439 21.52 -2.30 -5.60
CA GLU A 439 20.12 -2.63 -5.90
C GLU A 439 19.47 -1.51 -6.72
N ILE A 440 19.69 -0.25 -6.32
CA ILE A 440 19.14 0.91 -7.04
C ILE A 440 19.83 1.10 -8.39
N LEU A 441 21.16 0.95 -8.46
CA LEU A 441 21.90 1.05 -9.72
C LEU A 441 21.44 0.00 -10.73
N HIS A 442 21.18 -1.24 -10.29
CA HIS A 442 20.66 -2.29 -11.16
C HIS A 442 19.28 -1.97 -11.72
N ILE A 443 18.38 -1.42 -10.88
CA ILE A 443 17.06 -0.95 -11.34
C ILE A 443 17.22 0.18 -12.36
N VAL A 444 18.06 1.17 -12.09
CA VAL A 444 18.29 2.31 -12.99
C VAL A 444 18.80 1.84 -14.36
N ASP A 445 19.72 0.87 -14.38
CA ASP A 445 20.26 0.30 -15.62
C ASP A 445 19.22 -0.51 -16.41
N ASN A 446 18.42 -1.33 -15.71
CA ASN A 446 17.33 -2.08 -16.34
C ASN A 446 16.22 -1.17 -16.88
N VAL A 447 15.89 -0.09 -16.16
CA VAL A 447 14.94 0.94 -16.64
C VAL A 447 15.52 1.65 -17.86
N ALA A 448 16.81 2.00 -17.85
CA ALA A 448 17.49 2.56 -19.01
C ALA A 448 17.41 1.64 -20.23
N SER A 449 17.63 0.34 -20.04
CA SER A 449 17.54 -0.67 -21.10
C SER A 449 16.12 -0.87 -21.63
N GLY A 450 15.11 -0.81 -20.74
CA GLY A 450 13.70 -0.89 -21.10
C GLY A 450 13.22 0.32 -21.91
N ILE A 451 13.70 1.52 -21.57
CA ILE A 451 13.32 2.78 -22.22
C ILE A 451 14.20 3.08 -23.46
N SER A 452 15.46 2.67 -23.49
CA SER A 452 16.36 2.93 -24.64
C SER A 452 16.01 2.12 -25.90
N LYS A 453 15.17 1.09 -25.78
CA LYS A 453 14.48 0.52 -26.96
C LYS A 453 13.45 1.48 -27.58
N SER A 454 13.16 2.62 -26.95
CA SER A 454 12.23 3.65 -27.46
C SER A 454 12.83 5.05 -27.63
N VAL A 455 13.81 5.54 -26.84
CA VAL A 455 14.51 6.83 -27.11
C VAL A 455 15.90 6.89 -26.46
N ASP A 456 16.91 7.38 -27.20
CA ASP A 456 18.33 7.52 -26.83
C ASP A 456 18.64 8.13 -25.43
N GLY A 457 19.53 7.45 -24.69
CA GLY A 457 20.66 8.07 -23.97
C GLY A 457 20.46 8.85 -22.67
N LYS A 458 19.29 8.83 -22.00
CA LYS A 458 19.00 9.78 -20.89
C LYS A 458 19.16 9.25 -19.45
N ASN A 459 19.44 7.97 -19.21
CA ASN A 459 19.64 7.43 -17.85
C ASN A 459 21.10 7.26 -17.43
N THR A 460 22.06 7.45 -18.34
CA THR A 460 23.49 7.37 -18.02
C THR A 460 23.89 8.40 -16.98
N SER A 461 23.32 9.62 -17.01
CA SER A 461 23.63 10.67 -16.04
C SER A 461 23.10 10.39 -14.64
N LEU A 462 21.91 9.77 -14.51
CA LEU A 462 21.39 9.36 -13.21
C LEU A 462 22.24 8.24 -12.62
N TYR A 463 22.58 7.25 -13.44
CA TYR A 463 23.49 6.17 -13.06
C TYR A 463 24.84 6.72 -12.60
N GLN A 464 25.47 7.59 -13.40
CA GLN A 464 26.74 8.24 -13.09
C GLN A 464 26.68 9.02 -11.76
N TYR A 465 25.60 9.77 -11.53
CA TYR A 465 25.43 10.52 -10.30
C TYR A 465 25.30 9.61 -9.09
N LEU A 466 24.41 8.61 -9.17
CA LEU A 466 24.25 7.63 -8.10
C LEU A 466 25.55 6.88 -7.86
N ASN A 467 26.30 6.55 -8.92
CA ASN A 467 27.58 5.87 -8.81
C ASN A 467 28.69 6.76 -8.24
N GLY A 468 28.51 8.08 -8.19
CA GLY A 468 29.51 9.05 -7.71
C GLY A 468 30.53 9.46 -8.77
N GLU A 469 30.26 9.17 -10.04
CA GLU A 469 31.08 9.60 -11.18
C GLU A 469 30.88 11.08 -11.52
N ILE A 470 29.71 11.62 -11.19
CA ILE A 470 29.41 13.06 -11.27
C ILE A 470 28.84 13.56 -9.94
N ASN A 471 29.18 14.80 -9.57
CA ASN A 471 28.83 15.37 -8.27
C ASN A 471 27.44 16.02 -8.23
N GLU A 472 26.87 16.35 -9.38
CA GLU A 472 25.60 17.07 -9.47
C GLU A 472 24.68 16.42 -10.51
N TYR A 473 23.40 16.32 -10.15
CA TYR A 473 22.35 15.87 -11.04
C TYR A 473 21.24 16.91 -11.13
N ASP A 474 21.02 17.45 -12.32
CA ASP A 474 19.95 18.42 -12.57
C ASP A 474 18.66 17.72 -13.00
N SER A 475 17.79 17.43 -12.04
CA SER A 475 16.48 16.83 -12.28
C SER A 475 15.55 17.67 -13.16
N ASN A 476 15.83 18.97 -13.33
CA ASN A 476 14.96 19.86 -14.13
C ASN A 476 15.11 19.62 -15.64
N LYS A 477 16.20 19.00 -16.08
CA LYS A 477 16.43 18.65 -17.50
C LYS A 477 15.62 17.44 -17.96
N VAL A 478 14.98 16.72 -17.03
CA VAL A 478 14.15 15.55 -17.33
C VAL A 478 12.75 16.02 -17.68
N HIS A 479 12.27 15.69 -18.88
CA HIS A 479 10.94 16.10 -19.34
C HIS A 479 9.83 15.09 -18.98
N SER A 480 10.13 13.79 -19.03
CA SER A 480 9.15 12.75 -18.69
C SER A 480 8.71 12.86 -17.22
N ILE A 481 7.39 12.90 -17.01
CA ILE A 481 6.81 12.91 -15.66
C ILE A 481 7.05 11.58 -14.93
N VAL A 482 7.07 10.47 -15.67
CA VAL A 482 7.39 9.14 -15.12
C VAL A 482 8.82 9.13 -14.60
N MET A 483 9.77 9.62 -15.41
CA MET A 483 11.17 9.65 -15.03
C MET A 483 11.45 10.59 -13.86
N LYS A 484 10.77 11.74 -13.77
CA LYS A 484 10.85 12.60 -12.58
C LYS A 484 10.44 11.86 -11.30
N ASN A 485 9.35 11.10 -11.36
CA ASN A 485 8.88 10.29 -10.23
C ASN A 485 9.82 9.11 -9.93
N PHE A 486 10.41 8.48 -10.96
CA PHE A 486 11.41 7.43 -10.81
C PHE A 486 12.72 7.92 -10.16
N ILE A 487 13.18 9.12 -10.53
CA ILE A 487 14.35 9.77 -9.91
C ILE A 487 14.06 10.10 -8.44
N ALA A 488 12.87 10.63 -8.15
CA ALA A 488 12.44 10.89 -6.78
C ALA A 488 12.49 9.62 -5.92
N PHE A 489 11.99 8.50 -6.45
CA PHE A 489 12.13 7.18 -5.84
C PHE A 489 13.60 6.79 -5.65
N SER A 490 14.43 6.91 -6.69
CA SER A 490 15.85 6.50 -6.67
C SER A 490 16.67 7.25 -5.61
N PHE A 491 16.33 8.51 -5.32
CA PHE A 491 16.97 9.31 -4.27
C PHE A 491 16.45 9.03 -2.86
N ASN A 492 15.25 8.44 -2.75
CA ASN A 492 14.54 8.28 -1.48
C ASN A 492 14.01 6.85 -1.29
N SER A 493 14.73 5.85 -1.80
CA SER A 493 14.30 4.44 -1.79
C SER A 493 14.07 3.86 -0.39
N ASP A 494 14.66 4.48 0.63
CA ASP A 494 14.71 3.95 2.00
C ASP A 494 13.61 4.47 2.91
N SER A 495 13.04 5.64 2.61
CA SER A 495 12.01 6.26 3.46
C SER A 495 10.93 6.90 2.61
N ILE A 496 9.71 6.41 2.82
CA ILE A 496 8.52 6.94 2.17
C ILE A 496 8.22 8.37 2.64
N GLU A 497 8.58 8.72 3.88
CA GLU A 497 8.45 10.07 4.42
C GLU A 497 9.44 11.03 3.74
N LYS A 498 10.70 10.61 3.53
CA LYS A 498 11.68 11.40 2.75
C LYS A 498 11.21 11.58 1.31
N LEU A 499 10.66 10.52 0.71
CA LEU A 499 10.08 10.58 -0.63
C LEU A 499 8.92 11.58 -0.68
N GLU A 500 7.95 11.49 0.23
CA GLU A 500 6.81 12.40 0.30
C GLU A 500 7.26 13.85 0.45
N ASN A 501 8.23 14.12 1.33
CA ASN A 501 8.84 15.44 1.50
C ASN A 501 9.52 15.92 0.21
N TYR A 502 10.27 15.06 -0.48
CA TYR A 502 10.92 15.39 -1.74
C TYR A 502 9.89 15.72 -2.84
N LEU A 503 8.86 14.89 -3.01
CA LEU A 503 7.78 15.09 -3.99
C LEU A 503 7.03 16.40 -3.72
N ASN A 504 6.80 16.73 -2.44
CA ASN A 504 6.17 17.98 -2.03
C ASN A 504 7.06 19.18 -2.30
N ALA A 505 8.34 19.12 -1.90
CA ALA A 505 9.30 20.21 -2.10
C ALA A 505 9.57 20.50 -3.58
N LYS A 506 9.55 19.47 -4.44
CA LYS A 506 9.71 19.62 -5.89
C LYS A 506 8.39 19.86 -6.62
N ALA A 507 7.26 19.83 -5.92
CA ALA A 507 5.92 19.95 -6.49
C ALA A 507 5.68 19.05 -7.71
N LEU A 508 6.11 17.78 -7.62
CA LEU A 508 5.98 16.83 -8.73
C LEU A 508 4.52 16.38 -8.90
N ASP A 509 4.04 16.40 -10.14
CA ASP A 509 2.73 15.87 -10.53
C ASP A 509 2.71 14.32 -10.49
N LEU A 510 1.49 13.76 -10.40
CA LEU A 510 1.24 12.31 -10.44
C LEU A 510 2.08 11.52 -9.41
N LYS A 511 2.18 12.05 -8.18
CA LYS A 511 2.95 11.48 -7.05
C LYS A 511 2.63 10.01 -6.76
N TRP A 512 1.43 9.58 -7.13
CA TRP A 512 1.03 8.17 -7.05
C TRP A 512 1.98 7.22 -7.79
N MET A 513 2.67 7.68 -8.84
CA MET A 513 3.69 6.89 -9.54
C MET A 513 4.90 6.64 -8.63
N ALA A 514 5.43 7.69 -7.99
CA ALA A 514 6.56 7.53 -7.08
C ALA A 514 6.20 6.68 -5.85
N PHE A 515 5.00 6.85 -5.31
CA PHE A 515 4.52 6.02 -4.21
C PHE A 515 4.34 4.55 -4.62
N SER A 516 3.80 4.28 -5.82
CA SER A 516 3.67 2.91 -6.31
C SER A 516 5.05 2.25 -6.52
N PHE A 517 6.03 2.99 -7.06
CA PHE A 517 7.42 2.52 -7.19
C PHE A 517 8.06 2.20 -5.84
N TRP A 518 7.94 3.10 -4.87
CA TRP A 518 8.52 2.88 -3.55
C TRP A 518 7.89 1.68 -2.84
N CYS A 519 6.57 1.58 -2.87
CA CYS A 519 5.84 0.52 -2.18
C CYS A 519 5.97 -0.83 -2.87
N CYS A 520 6.13 -0.89 -4.20
CA CYS A 520 6.41 -2.16 -4.89
C CYS A 520 7.85 -2.62 -4.66
N PHE A 521 8.80 -1.69 -4.58
CA PHE A 521 10.20 -2.01 -4.26
C PHE A 521 10.37 -2.51 -2.81
N ASN A 522 9.75 -1.82 -1.85
CA ASN A 522 9.90 -2.14 -0.42
C ASN A 522 8.90 -3.20 0.08
N GLY A 523 7.77 -3.34 -0.59
CA GLY A 523 6.69 -4.26 -0.23
C GLY A 523 5.81 -3.79 0.92
N PHE A 524 4.61 -4.39 1.01
CA PHE A 524 3.56 -4.00 1.96
C PHE A 524 4.03 -4.03 3.42
N ALA A 525 4.78 -5.06 3.80
CA ALA A 525 5.25 -5.24 5.17
C ALA A 525 6.11 -4.09 5.69
N ASN A 526 6.78 -3.35 4.79
CA ASN A 526 7.69 -2.26 5.15
C ASN A 526 7.04 -0.86 5.04
N ILE A 527 5.78 -0.75 4.61
CA ILE A 527 5.07 0.53 4.54
C ILE A 527 4.70 0.99 5.96
N SER A 528 4.90 2.26 6.33
CA SER A 528 4.53 2.75 7.67
C SER A 528 3.01 2.81 7.86
N GLY A 529 2.51 2.46 9.05
CA GLY A 529 1.07 2.50 9.34
C GLY A 529 0.44 3.89 9.15
N ASN A 530 1.22 4.95 9.39
CA ASN A 530 0.80 6.33 9.14
C ASN A 530 0.57 6.63 7.66
N PHE A 531 1.36 6.01 6.76
CA PHE A 531 1.22 6.26 5.33
C PHE A 531 -0.09 5.68 4.77
N VAL A 532 -0.50 4.52 5.27
CA VAL A 532 -1.69 3.77 4.80
C VAL A 532 -2.90 3.88 5.73
N SER A 533 -2.85 4.72 6.76
CA SER A 533 -3.85 4.75 7.84
C SER A 533 -5.29 4.93 7.34
N ILE A 534 -5.48 5.61 6.21
CA ILE A 534 -6.78 5.83 5.55
C ILE A 534 -7.54 4.53 5.22
N PHE A 535 -6.82 3.41 5.08
CA PHE A 535 -7.39 2.09 4.76
C PHE A 535 -7.66 1.23 5.98
N PHE A 536 -7.15 1.62 7.15
CA PHE A 536 -7.10 0.74 8.33
C PHE A 536 -8.06 1.12 9.45
N ASP A 537 -8.95 2.08 9.21
CA ASP A 537 -10.09 2.33 10.08
C ASP A 537 -11.12 1.19 10.00
N GLU A 538 -11.83 0.93 11.11
CA GLU A 538 -12.76 -0.21 11.26
C GLU A 538 -13.77 -0.33 10.09
N ASN A 539 -14.22 0.82 9.54
CA ASN A 539 -15.24 0.91 8.49
C ASN A 539 -14.73 1.53 7.18
N SER A 540 -13.43 1.40 6.88
CA SER A 540 -12.88 1.95 5.64
C SER A 540 -13.33 1.13 4.41
N SER A 541 -14.33 1.64 3.69
CA SER A 541 -14.78 1.05 2.41
C SER A 541 -13.65 1.00 1.36
N SER A 542 -12.75 1.98 1.39
CA SER A 542 -11.57 1.99 0.53
C SER A 542 -10.57 0.89 0.90
N GLY A 543 -10.42 0.58 2.19
CA GLY A 543 -9.58 -0.52 2.65
C GLY A 543 -10.12 -1.87 2.19
N ASP A 544 -11.43 -2.08 2.36
CA ASP A 544 -12.11 -3.32 1.93
C ASP A 544 -12.02 -3.50 0.41
N TYR A 545 -12.19 -2.41 -0.36
CA TYR A 545 -12.02 -2.43 -1.82
C TYR A 545 -10.61 -2.84 -2.24
N VAL A 546 -9.56 -2.27 -1.63
CA VAL A 546 -8.17 -2.61 -1.97
C VAL A 546 -7.87 -4.07 -1.61
N ASP A 547 -8.29 -4.55 -0.44
CA ASP A 547 -8.12 -5.95 -0.04
C ASP A 547 -8.79 -6.91 -1.02
N GLN A 548 -10.04 -6.63 -1.39
CA GLN A 548 -10.78 -7.42 -2.37
C GLN A 548 -10.04 -7.44 -3.71
N PHE A 549 -9.62 -6.27 -4.20
CA PHE A 549 -8.88 -6.15 -5.46
C PHE A 549 -7.57 -6.94 -5.45
N VAL A 550 -6.77 -6.87 -4.37
CA VAL A 550 -5.53 -7.65 -4.24
C VAL A 550 -5.83 -9.14 -4.27
N ASN A 551 -6.85 -9.59 -3.54
CA ASN A 551 -7.20 -11.01 -3.49
C ASN A 551 -7.70 -11.52 -4.85
N GLU A 552 -8.53 -10.74 -5.53
CA GLU A 552 -9.02 -11.06 -6.86
C GLU A 552 -7.88 -11.17 -7.87
N CYS A 553 -6.95 -10.22 -7.88
CA CYS A 553 -5.83 -10.24 -8.82
C CYS A 553 -4.82 -11.35 -8.55
N TYR A 554 -4.52 -11.65 -7.29
CA TYR A 554 -3.44 -12.56 -6.92
C TYR A 554 -3.89 -14.02 -6.76
N PHE A 555 -5.07 -14.25 -6.17
CA PHE A 555 -5.57 -15.60 -5.87
C PHE A 555 -6.63 -16.09 -6.86
N ASN A 556 -7.50 -15.19 -7.34
CA ASN A 556 -8.57 -15.54 -8.30
C ASN A 556 -8.18 -15.27 -9.76
N GLY A 557 -7.10 -14.52 -9.99
CA GLY A 557 -6.49 -14.30 -11.30
C GLY A 557 -5.88 -15.61 -11.77
N GLU A 558 -6.67 -16.38 -12.52
CA GLU A 558 -6.35 -17.71 -13.00
C GLU A 558 -4.92 -17.86 -13.54
N TYR A 559 -4.40 -19.07 -13.35
CA TYR A 559 -3.47 -19.76 -14.22
C TYR A 559 -3.67 -19.38 -15.70
N LEU A 560 -3.02 -18.31 -16.17
CA LEU A 560 -2.65 -18.17 -17.56
C LEU A 560 -1.40 -19.02 -17.80
N SER A 561 -1.54 -20.34 -17.62
CA SER A 561 -0.63 -21.30 -18.22
C SER A 561 -0.86 -21.22 -19.73
N ASN A 562 0.22 -20.88 -20.45
CA ASN A 562 0.32 -20.93 -21.89
C ASN A 562 -0.35 -22.19 -22.46
N ASP A 563 -1.38 -22.01 -23.29
CA ASP A 563 -1.68 -22.85 -24.46
C ASP A 563 -2.89 -22.27 -25.19
N ARG A 564 -2.69 -21.17 -25.93
CA ARG A 564 -3.47 -20.84 -27.14
C ARG A 564 -2.58 -20.03 -28.10
N ILE A 565 -1.84 -20.77 -28.91
CA ILE A 565 -1.50 -20.34 -30.26
C ILE A 565 -2.72 -20.68 -31.14
N GLU A 566 -3.06 -19.72 -32.01
CA GLU A 566 -3.92 -19.78 -33.20
C GLU A 566 -5.46 -19.65 -33.09
N ASP A 567 -5.89 -18.48 -33.59
CA ASP A 567 -6.95 -18.20 -34.57
C ASP A 567 -8.47 -18.31 -34.29
N ASN A 568 -9.06 -17.11 -34.48
CA ASN A 568 -10.34 -16.76 -35.13
C ASN A 568 -11.54 -16.36 -34.23
N PRO A 569 -12.21 -15.21 -34.50
CA PRO A 569 -13.35 -14.73 -33.73
C PRO A 569 -14.68 -15.08 -34.41
N ALA A 570 -15.59 -15.78 -33.71
CA ALA A 570 -17.02 -15.72 -33.97
C ALA A 570 -17.86 -16.41 -32.88
N ASN A 571 -19.01 -15.81 -32.59
CA ASN A 571 -20.23 -16.34 -31.96
C ASN A 571 -20.36 -16.38 -30.43
N SER A 572 -20.94 -15.27 -29.92
CA SER A 572 -22.31 -15.15 -29.38
C SER A 572 -22.89 -16.20 -28.41
N ASP A 573 -23.39 -15.64 -27.30
CA ASP A 573 -24.60 -15.98 -26.53
C ASP A 573 -24.60 -17.13 -25.47
N ILE A 574 -25.08 -16.72 -24.29
CA ILE A 574 -25.20 -17.28 -22.91
C ILE A 574 -26.32 -18.37 -22.88
N PRO A 575 -26.38 -19.43 -22.00
CA PRO A 575 -26.42 -19.29 -20.53
C PRO A 575 -25.93 -20.41 -19.58
N GLN A 576 -25.79 -19.96 -18.32
CA GLN A 576 -25.66 -20.66 -17.03
C GLN A 576 -26.33 -22.04 -16.93
N GLN A 577 -25.52 -23.09 -16.68
CA GLN A 577 -25.75 -24.29 -15.84
C GLN A 577 -24.79 -25.42 -16.27
N LEU A 578 -23.63 -25.56 -15.61
CA LEU A 578 -22.70 -26.70 -15.73
C LEU A 578 -22.10 -26.92 -14.32
N ASP A 579 -22.84 -27.56 -13.41
CA ASP A 579 -22.96 -29.00 -13.15
C ASP A 579 -21.86 -29.52 -12.18
N ASN A 580 -22.21 -29.61 -10.89
CA ASN A 580 -21.38 -30.13 -9.80
C ASN A 580 -20.92 -31.57 -10.05
N ASN A 581 -21.64 -32.34 -10.87
CA ASN A 581 -21.27 -33.71 -11.23
C ASN A 581 -19.97 -33.79 -12.06
N HIS A 582 -19.63 -32.73 -12.81
CA HIS A 582 -18.39 -32.72 -13.60
C HIS A 582 -17.15 -32.52 -12.71
N ARG A 583 -17.26 -31.75 -11.62
CA ARG A 583 -16.16 -31.55 -10.65
C ARG A 583 -15.88 -32.82 -9.85
N GLU A 584 -16.91 -33.51 -9.37
CA GLU A 584 -16.74 -34.74 -8.59
C GLU A 584 -16.16 -35.88 -9.44
N LYS A 585 -16.59 -35.98 -10.70
CA LYS A 585 -16.03 -36.95 -11.66
C LYS A 585 -14.54 -36.71 -11.94
N VAL A 586 -14.13 -35.45 -12.15
CA VAL A 586 -12.72 -35.10 -12.40
C VAL A 586 -11.85 -35.32 -11.14
N VAL A 587 -12.39 -35.11 -9.94
CA VAL A 587 -11.69 -35.40 -8.68
C VAL A 587 -11.49 -36.91 -8.49
N PHE A 588 -12.52 -37.72 -8.78
CA PHE A 588 -12.44 -39.17 -8.69
C PHE A 588 -11.48 -39.76 -9.74
N GLU A 589 -11.53 -39.27 -10.98
CA GLU A 589 -10.61 -39.68 -12.06
C GLU A 589 -9.14 -39.43 -11.67
N LYS A 590 -8.84 -38.25 -11.13
CA LYS A 590 -7.47 -37.91 -10.69
C LYS A 590 -7.01 -38.70 -9.46
N TYR A 591 -7.93 -39.08 -8.56
CA TYR A 591 -7.62 -39.94 -7.42
C TYR A 591 -7.19 -41.35 -7.86
N ILE A 592 -7.92 -41.94 -8.80
CA ILE A 592 -7.62 -43.28 -9.36
C ILE A 592 -6.27 -43.26 -10.10
N GLU A 593 -6.04 -42.25 -10.95
CA GLU A 593 -4.78 -42.11 -11.70
C GLU A 593 -3.57 -41.90 -10.79
N GLY A 594 -3.69 -41.07 -9.75
CA GLY A 594 -2.60 -40.78 -8.84
C GLY A 594 -2.21 -41.96 -7.94
N LYS A 595 -3.20 -42.73 -7.43
CA LYS A 595 -2.95 -43.80 -6.46
C LYS A 595 -2.66 -45.16 -7.09
N PHE A 596 -3.33 -45.50 -8.20
CA PHE A 596 -3.20 -46.81 -8.83
C PHE A 596 -2.40 -46.78 -10.13
N LYS A 597 -2.07 -45.60 -10.66
CA LYS A 597 -1.47 -45.44 -12.00
C LYS A 597 -2.30 -46.12 -13.10
N LEU A 598 -3.61 -46.16 -12.93
CA LEU A 598 -4.58 -46.72 -13.87
C LEU A 598 -5.34 -45.58 -14.53
N SER A 599 -5.60 -45.67 -15.84
CA SER A 599 -6.60 -44.80 -16.46
C SER A 599 -8.01 -45.24 -16.04
N LEU A 600 -8.97 -44.31 -16.09
CA LEU A 600 -10.36 -44.60 -15.74
C LEU A 600 -10.95 -45.78 -16.54
N ALA A 601 -10.61 -45.88 -17.82
CA ALA A 601 -11.06 -46.97 -18.69
C ALA A 601 -10.54 -48.34 -18.21
N GLN A 602 -9.29 -48.40 -17.77
CA GLN A 602 -8.69 -49.63 -17.21
C GLN A 602 -9.34 -50.00 -15.87
N PHE A 603 -9.64 -49.02 -15.03
CA PHE A 603 -10.33 -49.25 -13.76
C PHE A 603 -11.76 -49.76 -13.97
N GLN A 604 -12.48 -49.23 -14.96
CA GLN A 604 -13.82 -49.69 -15.34
C GLN A 604 -13.84 -51.12 -15.90
N GLU A 605 -12.80 -51.56 -16.60
CA GLU A 605 -12.67 -52.98 -17.00
C GLU A 605 -12.51 -53.90 -15.80
N VAL A 606 -11.72 -53.49 -14.79
CA VAL A 606 -11.55 -54.26 -13.56
C VAL A 606 -12.89 -54.33 -12.80
N LEU A 607 -13.67 -53.25 -12.75
CA LEU A 607 -15.00 -53.23 -12.11
C LEU A 607 -16.01 -54.20 -12.73
N LYS A 608 -15.89 -54.52 -14.02
CA LYS A 608 -16.77 -55.48 -14.72
C LYS A 608 -16.58 -56.93 -14.27
N LEU A 609 -15.55 -57.23 -13.47
CA LEU A 609 -15.27 -58.60 -12.98
C LEU A 609 -16.25 -59.08 -11.90
N GLY A 610 -17.11 -58.20 -11.39
CA GLY A 610 -18.33 -58.54 -10.64
C GLY A 610 -18.13 -59.04 -9.21
N SER A 611 -16.93 -59.51 -8.83
CA SER A 611 -16.60 -59.83 -7.44
C SER A 611 -15.29 -59.17 -7.01
N LYS A 612 -15.27 -58.65 -5.78
CA LYS A 612 -14.12 -57.92 -5.20
C LYS A 612 -12.86 -58.79 -5.18
N GLU A 613 -13.00 -60.08 -4.91
CA GLU A 613 -11.89 -61.03 -4.87
C GLU A 613 -11.22 -61.19 -6.25
N LYS A 614 -11.99 -61.22 -7.34
CA LYS A 614 -11.46 -61.34 -8.71
C LYS A 614 -10.74 -60.07 -9.15
N MET A 615 -11.22 -58.89 -8.74
CA MET A 615 -10.56 -57.62 -9.02
C MET A 615 -9.19 -57.53 -8.36
N VAL A 616 -9.12 -57.94 -7.09
CA VAL A 616 -7.88 -57.93 -6.31
C VAL A 616 -6.86 -58.92 -6.87
N GLU A 617 -7.29 -60.10 -7.34
CA GLU A 617 -6.39 -61.05 -8.03
C GLU A 617 -5.88 -60.51 -9.37
N GLU A 618 -6.73 -59.87 -10.17
CA GLU A 618 -6.32 -59.28 -11.46
C GLU A 618 -5.32 -58.12 -11.27
N LEU A 619 -5.54 -57.27 -10.26
CA LEU A 619 -4.63 -56.18 -9.91
C LEU A 619 -3.29 -56.71 -9.34
N LYS A 620 -3.32 -57.77 -8.52
CA LYS A 620 -2.10 -58.43 -8.04
C LYS A 620 -1.31 -59.08 -9.19
N SER A 621 -2.02 -59.72 -10.11
CA SER A 621 -1.44 -60.39 -11.29
C SER A 621 -0.80 -59.41 -12.27
N ARG A 622 -1.53 -58.36 -12.68
CA ARG A 622 -1.05 -57.38 -13.67
C ARG A 622 0.07 -56.48 -13.13
N TYR A 623 0.06 -56.15 -11.83
CA TYR A 623 0.96 -55.14 -11.27
C TYR A 623 1.94 -55.67 -10.21
N ARG A 624 2.04 -57.01 -10.06
CA ARG A 624 3.02 -57.69 -9.18
C ARG A 624 3.03 -57.16 -7.75
N ILE A 625 1.85 -56.91 -7.19
CA ILE A 625 1.66 -56.30 -5.87
C ILE A 625 1.97 -57.34 -4.76
N SER A 626 2.73 -56.93 -3.74
CA SER A 626 3.15 -57.82 -2.64
C SER A 626 1.97 -58.30 -1.79
N LYS A 627 2.13 -59.42 -1.07
CA LYS A 627 1.08 -59.99 -0.19
C LYS A 627 0.65 -59.02 0.93
N LYS A 628 1.55 -58.15 1.40
CA LYS A 628 1.31 -57.14 2.45
C LYS A 628 0.52 -55.94 1.92
N ASP A 629 0.77 -55.55 0.67
CA ASP A 629 0.06 -54.45 0.01
C ASP A 629 -1.32 -54.89 -0.52
N GLY A 630 -1.51 -56.19 -0.71
CA GLY A 630 -2.81 -56.77 -1.09
C GLY A 630 -3.93 -56.55 -0.06
N LEU A 631 -3.63 -56.34 1.21
CA LEU A 631 -4.62 -56.06 2.25
C LEU A 631 -5.06 -54.58 2.23
N LYS A 632 -4.12 -53.66 1.98
CA LYS A 632 -4.42 -52.24 1.75
C LYS A 632 -5.21 -52.03 0.45
N LEU A 633 -4.91 -52.84 -0.58
CA LEU A 633 -5.64 -52.84 -1.84
C LEU A 633 -7.12 -53.20 -1.65
N MET A 634 -7.43 -54.16 -0.77
CA MET A 634 -8.82 -54.51 -0.40
C MET A 634 -9.56 -53.31 0.21
N THR A 635 -8.94 -52.61 1.16
CA THR A 635 -9.55 -51.45 1.83
C THR A 635 -9.85 -50.31 0.85
N HIS A 636 -8.98 -50.06 -0.13
CA HIS A 636 -9.22 -49.02 -1.13
C HIS A 636 -10.22 -49.43 -2.23
N VAL A 637 -10.30 -50.73 -2.57
CA VAL A 637 -11.38 -51.25 -3.43
C VAL A 637 -12.73 -51.11 -2.73
N ASP A 638 -12.78 -51.30 -1.41
CA ASP A 638 -13.98 -51.08 -0.59
C ASP A 638 -14.39 -49.59 -0.56
N GLU A 639 -13.45 -48.67 -0.38
CA GLU A 639 -13.70 -47.21 -0.46
C GLU A 639 -14.22 -46.78 -1.84
N ALA A 640 -13.62 -47.30 -2.92
CA ALA A 640 -14.06 -47.00 -4.29
C ALA A 640 -15.47 -47.54 -4.57
N PHE A 641 -15.82 -48.73 -4.06
CA PHE A 641 -17.17 -49.30 -4.19
C PHE A 641 -18.22 -48.49 -3.44
N ASN A 642 -17.89 -48.04 -2.22
CA ASN A 642 -18.79 -47.22 -1.41
C ASN A 642 -19.06 -45.85 -2.05
N ASN A 643 -18.05 -45.27 -2.69
CA ASN A 643 -18.19 -44.01 -3.43
C ASN A 643 -18.96 -44.20 -4.75
N LEU A 644 -18.85 -45.36 -5.41
CA LEU A 644 -19.63 -45.67 -6.62
C LEU A 644 -21.12 -45.96 -6.31
N SER A 645 -21.46 -46.45 -5.12
CA SER A 645 -22.86 -46.63 -4.70
C SER A 645 -23.58 -45.31 -4.34
N LEU A 646 -22.85 -44.19 -4.34
CA LEU A 646 -23.36 -42.83 -4.11
C LEU A 646 -23.56 -42.04 -5.41
N PHE A 647 -23.30 -42.64 -6.58
CA PHE A 647 -23.53 -42.06 -7.92
C PHE A 647 -24.71 -42.69 -8.65
#